data_AF-A0A9E1TTN8-F1
#
_entry.id   AF-A0A9E1TTN8-F1
#
_cell.length_a   1.000
_cell.length_b   1.000
_cell.length_c   1.000
_cell.angle_alpha   90.00
_cell.angle_beta   90.00
_cell.angle_gamma   90.00
#
_symmetry.space_group_name_H-M   'P 1'
#
loop_
_entity.id
_entity.type
_entity.pdbx_description
1 polymer ?
#
loop_
_entity_poly.entity_id
_entity_poly.type
_entity_poly.pdbx_seq_one_letter_code
_entity_poly.pdbx_strand_id
1 'polypeptide(L)'
;MASQLSTSVPAKVKAPTPMMAQYLSVKASHPDSLLFYRMGDFYEMFFEDAEVAAAILGIALTKRGKNQGEDIPMCGVPVHAVDAYMARLIRAGHRVAVCEQTESPEAQKQRGAKGPLKRDVVRVMTPGTLTEDDLLEPRAHNFLAALGRAGDSQALAWADMSTGDFFVEAIMDESPSNDDSVNSGIEDVIVRLTPSELIVPQGQDCTHWPWADELCITEQAPSMFDSSLGTQTLQNFFGVSSLDGYGDFSRAMLSAAGALLGYIEATQIGNMPRLQPLQAIAHSVYLEIDPATRRSLELTRTLAGERKGSLLHAVDRTMTAAGSRMLAARLAAPLCDLAEIVARQDLVSWFIEYDVTMATMRDKLRTLPDMQRAVTRLTMGHGGPRDLAALETGLRIAEAVVGLVRQTQMNQTQMSQTQMSQTGTNALFATLPSGMESLLQQLVAPLALADKLAPALADELPFLARDGGFVRIGYDQGLDDVRQLRDESRRLMAALQARYAEATNIASLKIKHNNVLGYHVDVRATHADKLMQSELFIHRQTTAQTVRFTTTELAEMERDMAAAAGKALAKELEIFDALSEAVIGWASQIGEAATALAELDVAAAAAILARDAQFVRPDMREESVYVIDKGRHPVIEMMLPAQTPFIPNDCQLGADGDDAAAIWLLTGPNMAGKSTFLRQNAH
;
A
#
# COMPACT_ATOMS: atom_id res chain seq x y z
N MET A 1 -63.54 49.41 -12.89
CA MET A 1 -62.69 48.29 -13.33
C MET A 1 -61.65 48.05 -12.27
N ALA A 2 -61.75 46.92 -11.58
CA ALA A 2 -60.79 46.47 -10.58
C ALA A 2 -59.57 45.85 -11.28
N SER A 3 -58.36 46.25 -10.92
CA SER A 3 -57.16 45.45 -11.18
C SER A 3 -56.57 45.04 -9.83
N GLN A 4 -56.86 43.80 -9.43
CA GLN A 4 -56.21 43.14 -8.30
C GLN A 4 -54.71 43.01 -8.60
N LEU A 5 -53.89 43.66 -7.77
CA LEU A 5 -52.47 43.37 -7.68
C LEU A 5 -52.33 41.96 -7.10
N SER A 6 -51.90 41.03 -7.95
CA SER A 6 -51.44 39.70 -7.59
C SER A 6 -50.21 39.83 -6.70
N THR A 7 -50.40 39.75 -5.38
CA THR A 7 -49.34 39.48 -4.43
C THR A 7 -48.86 38.04 -4.64
N SER A 8 -47.73 37.87 -5.33
CA SER A 8 -47.02 36.58 -5.39
C SER A 8 -46.62 36.20 -3.97
N VAL A 9 -47.21 35.13 -3.46
CA VAL A 9 -46.80 34.48 -2.21
C VAL A 9 -45.30 34.15 -2.33
N PRO A 10 -44.43 34.57 -1.39
CA PRO A 10 -43.04 34.12 -1.39
C PRO A 10 -43.05 32.59 -1.29
N ALA A 11 -42.38 31.93 -2.24
CA ALA A 11 -42.25 30.48 -2.23
C ALA A 11 -41.70 30.06 -0.86
N LYS A 12 -42.48 29.30 -0.09
CA LYS A 12 -42.01 28.71 1.17
C LYS A 12 -40.77 27.88 0.86
N VAL A 13 -39.59 28.40 1.24
CA VAL A 13 -38.32 27.67 1.17
C VAL A 13 -38.51 26.40 2.00
N LYS A 14 -38.68 25.26 1.32
CA LYS A 14 -38.81 23.97 1.99
C LYS A 14 -37.47 23.65 2.63
N ALA A 15 -37.50 23.35 3.93
CA ALA A 15 -36.34 22.86 4.66
C ALA A 15 -35.74 21.63 3.94
N PRO A 16 -34.41 21.46 3.97
CA PRO A 16 -33.75 20.31 3.37
C PRO A 16 -34.35 19.01 3.91
N THR A 17 -34.41 17.98 3.07
CA THR A 17 -34.86 16.65 3.51
C THR A 17 -33.96 16.15 4.64
N PRO A 18 -34.44 15.30 5.57
CA PRO A 18 -33.62 14.81 6.67
C PRO A 18 -32.29 14.17 6.22
N MET A 19 -32.29 13.48 5.08
CA MET A 19 -31.06 12.93 4.48
C MET A 19 -30.10 14.04 4.02
N MET A 20 -30.62 15.05 3.31
CA MET A 20 -29.79 16.15 2.82
C MET A 20 -29.26 17.02 3.97
N ALA A 21 -30.03 17.21 5.03
CA ALA A 21 -29.56 17.88 6.24
C ALA A 21 -28.39 17.13 6.89
N GLN A 22 -28.47 15.79 6.94
CA GLN A 22 -27.36 14.96 7.42
C GLN A 22 -26.15 15.03 6.50
N TYR A 23 -26.33 14.95 5.18
CA TYR A 23 -25.24 15.11 4.20
C TYR A 23 -24.52 16.44 4.37
N LEU A 24 -25.26 17.56 4.42
CA LEU A 24 -24.69 18.89 4.59
C LEU A 24 -23.94 19.03 5.92
N SER A 25 -24.45 18.41 7.00
CA SER A 25 -23.76 18.38 8.29
C SER A 25 -22.42 17.64 8.22
N VAL A 26 -22.37 16.50 7.51
CA VAL A 26 -21.13 15.71 7.36
C VAL A 26 -20.13 16.44 6.46
N LYS A 27 -20.61 17.05 5.36
CA LYS A 27 -19.79 17.84 4.44
C LYS A 27 -19.21 19.09 5.11
N ALA A 28 -19.95 19.73 6.01
CA ALA A 28 -19.46 20.90 6.75
C ALA A 28 -18.21 20.60 7.61
N SER A 29 -18.05 19.36 8.08
CA SER A 29 -16.85 18.91 8.80
C SER A 29 -15.68 18.56 7.88
N HIS A 30 -15.91 18.44 6.57
CA HIS A 30 -14.91 18.06 5.55
C HIS A 30 -15.06 18.93 4.30
N PRO A 31 -14.92 20.27 4.42
CA PRO A 31 -15.20 21.19 3.31
C PRO A 31 -14.29 20.92 2.09
N ASP A 32 -13.04 20.56 2.36
CA ASP A 32 -11.98 20.46 1.35
C ASP A 32 -11.78 19.05 0.76
N SER A 33 -12.71 18.13 1.05
CA SER A 33 -12.71 16.75 0.54
C SER A 33 -14.00 16.43 -0.20
N LEU A 34 -13.91 15.70 -1.30
CA LEU A 34 -15.08 15.13 -1.95
C LEU A 34 -15.75 14.12 -1.00
N LEU A 35 -17.06 14.21 -0.79
CA LEU A 35 -17.77 13.35 0.14
C LEU A 35 -18.44 12.18 -0.58
N PHE A 36 -17.84 10.99 -0.47
CA PHE A 36 -18.46 9.73 -0.88
C PHE A 36 -19.50 9.33 0.16
N TYR A 37 -20.77 9.64 -0.11
CA TYR A 37 -21.86 9.41 0.85
C TYR A 37 -22.59 8.10 0.55
N ARG A 38 -22.52 7.13 1.48
CA ARG A 38 -23.11 5.80 1.28
C ARG A 38 -24.63 5.82 1.15
N MET A 39 -25.12 5.42 -0.02
CA MET A 39 -26.55 5.32 -0.36
C MET A 39 -26.86 3.96 -0.99
N GLY A 40 -27.16 2.96 -0.16
CA GLY A 40 -27.46 1.61 -0.63
C GLY A 40 -26.21 0.95 -1.22
N ASP A 41 -26.25 0.62 -2.51
CA ASP A 41 -25.12 0.00 -3.23
C ASP A 41 -24.25 1.02 -4.00
N PHE A 42 -24.44 2.30 -3.73
CA PHE A 42 -23.71 3.40 -4.36
C PHE A 42 -23.08 4.33 -3.31
N TYR A 43 -21.96 4.94 -3.68
CA TYR A 43 -21.51 6.20 -3.10
C TYR A 43 -22.01 7.33 -3.99
N GLU A 44 -22.77 8.25 -3.39
CA GLU A 44 -23.30 9.41 -4.08
C GLU A 44 -22.58 10.68 -3.60
N MET A 45 -22.38 11.62 -4.53
CA MET A 45 -21.87 12.96 -4.28
C MET A 45 -22.93 13.97 -4.73
N PHE A 46 -22.98 15.13 -4.09
CA PHE A 46 -23.98 16.17 -4.37
C PHE A 46 -23.33 17.55 -4.56
N PHE A 47 -24.07 18.48 -5.17
CA PHE A 47 -23.62 19.86 -5.40
C PHE A 47 -22.28 19.93 -6.15
N GLU A 48 -21.35 20.77 -5.70
CA GLU A 48 -20.04 20.97 -6.32
C GLU A 48 -19.22 19.66 -6.37
N ASP A 49 -19.28 18.83 -5.32
CA ASP A 49 -18.60 17.53 -5.31
C ASP A 49 -19.06 16.66 -6.50
N ALA A 50 -20.36 16.71 -6.84
CA ALA A 50 -20.91 15.95 -7.95
C ALA A 50 -20.40 16.45 -9.30
N GLU A 51 -20.27 17.76 -9.46
CA GLU A 51 -19.80 18.40 -10.70
C GLU A 51 -18.32 18.11 -10.95
N VAL A 52 -17.49 18.28 -9.91
CA VAL A 52 -16.05 17.97 -9.92
C VAL A 52 -15.84 16.49 -10.23
N ALA A 53 -16.49 15.61 -9.47
CA ALA A 53 -16.32 14.18 -9.67
C ALA A 53 -16.85 13.70 -11.02
N ALA A 54 -17.97 14.22 -11.51
CA ALA A 54 -18.50 13.84 -12.82
C ALA A 54 -17.53 14.20 -13.96
N ALA A 55 -16.92 15.38 -13.90
CA ALA A 55 -15.94 15.83 -14.89
C ALA A 55 -14.67 14.95 -14.89
N ILE A 56 -14.11 14.67 -13.72
CA ILE A 56 -12.87 13.88 -13.58
C ILE A 56 -13.11 12.41 -13.90
N LEU A 57 -14.21 11.85 -13.41
CA LEU A 57 -14.53 10.44 -13.55
C LEU A 57 -15.17 10.12 -14.90
N GLY A 58 -15.65 11.11 -15.66
CA GLY A 58 -16.36 10.89 -16.91
C GLY A 58 -17.67 10.12 -16.71
N ILE A 59 -18.34 10.35 -15.56
CA ILE A 59 -19.61 9.72 -15.21
C ILE A 59 -20.77 10.71 -15.41
N ALA A 60 -21.99 10.18 -15.52
CA ALA A 60 -23.16 11.02 -15.77
C ALA A 60 -23.47 11.92 -14.56
N LEU A 61 -23.51 13.24 -14.80
CA LEU A 61 -24.07 14.22 -13.86
C LEU A 61 -25.59 14.22 -13.99
N THR A 62 -26.27 13.89 -12.91
CA THR A 62 -27.73 13.82 -12.81
C THR A 62 -28.25 14.80 -11.74
N LYS A 63 -29.53 14.69 -11.37
CA LYS A 63 -30.17 15.57 -10.39
C LYS A 63 -31.03 14.76 -9.44
N ARG A 64 -31.00 15.08 -8.13
CA ARG A 64 -31.79 14.38 -7.11
C ARG A 64 -32.49 15.34 -6.16
N GLY A 65 -33.78 15.58 -6.41
CA GLY A 65 -34.61 16.43 -5.55
C GLY A 65 -34.27 17.92 -5.70
N LYS A 66 -34.75 18.72 -4.74
CA LYS A 66 -34.54 20.17 -4.72
C LYS A 66 -34.09 20.66 -3.36
N ASN A 67 -33.15 21.60 -3.33
CA ASN A 67 -32.75 22.35 -2.14
C ASN A 67 -33.05 23.82 -2.39
N GLN A 68 -33.78 24.47 -1.49
CA GLN A 68 -34.19 25.88 -1.62
C GLN A 68 -34.88 26.27 -2.95
N GLY A 69 -35.41 25.29 -3.70
CA GLY A 69 -36.09 25.49 -4.98
C GLY A 69 -35.27 25.11 -6.22
N GLU A 70 -33.96 24.96 -6.07
CA GLU A 70 -33.01 24.56 -7.12
C GLU A 70 -32.80 23.05 -7.14
N ASP A 71 -32.53 22.50 -8.33
CA ASP A 71 -32.20 21.08 -8.48
C ASP A 71 -30.83 20.80 -7.85
N ILE A 72 -30.70 19.69 -7.11
CA ILE A 72 -29.42 19.29 -6.51
C ILE A 72 -28.64 18.45 -7.53
N PRO A 73 -27.47 18.89 -8.01
CA PRO A 73 -26.58 18.06 -8.84
C PRO A 73 -26.17 16.80 -8.09
N MET A 74 -26.11 15.67 -8.78
CA MET A 74 -25.76 14.37 -8.20
C MET A 74 -25.05 13.47 -9.19
N CYS A 75 -23.97 12.83 -8.76
CA CYS A 75 -23.37 11.70 -9.46
C CYS A 75 -23.07 10.59 -8.45
N GLY A 76 -22.82 9.37 -8.93
CA GLY A 76 -22.56 8.26 -8.03
C GLY A 76 -21.80 7.12 -8.69
N VAL A 77 -21.08 6.38 -7.86
CA VAL A 77 -20.26 5.23 -8.23
C VAL A 77 -20.73 4.00 -7.46
N PRO A 78 -20.78 2.82 -8.10
CA PRO A 78 -21.19 1.61 -7.41
C PRO A 78 -20.10 1.16 -6.43
N VAL A 79 -20.51 0.69 -5.26
CA VAL A 79 -19.62 0.34 -4.15
C VAL A 79 -18.59 -0.72 -4.53
N HIS A 80 -18.99 -1.71 -5.32
CA HIS A 80 -18.10 -2.81 -5.74
C HIS A 80 -17.00 -2.38 -6.73
N ALA A 81 -17.06 -1.15 -7.26
CA ALA A 81 -16.06 -0.61 -8.17
C ALA A 81 -15.43 0.68 -7.63
N VAL A 82 -15.64 1.01 -6.35
CA VAL A 82 -15.28 2.31 -5.76
C VAL A 82 -13.77 2.58 -5.86
N ASP A 83 -12.94 1.56 -5.67
CA ASP A 83 -11.48 1.70 -5.62
C ASP A 83 -10.89 2.29 -6.91
N ALA A 84 -11.39 1.87 -8.08
CA ALA A 84 -10.95 2.40 -9.36
C ALA A 84 -11.32 3.88 -9.57
N TYR A 85 -12.50 4.30 -9.07
CA TYR A 85 -12.90 5.72 -9.12
C TYR A 85 -12.12 6.54 -8.12
N MET A 86 -11.91 5.99 -6.91
CA MET A 86 -11.08 6.59 -5.88
C MET A 86 -9.68 6.91 -6.42
N ALA A 87 -9.04 5.93 -7.08
CA ALA A 87 -7.72 6.08 -7.69
C ALA A 87 -7.62 7.31 -8.61
N ARG A 88 -8.66 7.54 -9.40
CA ARG A 88 -8.69 8.62 -10.38
C ARG A 88 -8.87 9.98 -9.72
N LEU A 89 -9.66 10.06 -8.65
CA LEU A 89 -9.83 11.30 -7.88
C LEU A 89 -8.54 11.65 -7.14
N ILE A 90 -7.90 10.68 -6.48
CA ILE A 90 -6.64 10.90 -5.77
C ILE A 90 -5.53 11.32 -6.74
N ARG A 91 -5.39 10.65 -7.90
CA ARG A 91 -4.41 11.05 -8.93
C ARG A 91 -4.69 12.43 -9.55
N ALA A 92 -5.94 12.88 -9.50
CA ALA A 92 -6.32 14.23 -9.91
C ALA A 92 -6.10 15.28 -8.80
N GLY A 93 -5.51 14.89 -7.66
CA GLY A 93 -5.18 15.79 -6.55
C GLY A 93 -6.32 16.04 -5.57
N HIS A 94 -7.41 15.26 -5.63
CA HIS A 94 -8.54 15.43 -4.71
C HIS A 94 -8.47 14.49 -3.53
N ARG A 95 -8.79 15.01 -2.33
CA ARG A 95 -9.06 14.20 -1.13
C ARG A 95 -10.49 13.69 -1.15
N VAL A 96 -10.72 12.49 -0.62
CA VAL A 96 -12.05 11.87 -0.62
C VAL A 96 -12.40 11.36 0.78
N ALA A 97 -13.45 11.92 1.38
CA ALA A 97 -14.01 11.46 2.64
C ALA A 97 -15.03 10.35 2.37
N VAL A 98 -14.84 9.17 2.97
CA VAL A 98 -15.73 8.02 2.85
C VAL A 98 -16.70 8.02 4.02
N CYS A 99 -17.98 8.27 3.72
CA CYS A 99 -19.04 8.31 4.71
C CYS A 99 -19.89 7.05 4.65
N GLU A 100 -19.86 6.27 5.73
CA GLU A 100 -20.54 4.99 5.86
C GLU A 100 -21.68 5.03 6.89
N GLN A 101 -22.54 4.02 6.85
CA GLN A 101 -23.57 3.84 7.87
C GLN A 101 -22.95 3.31 9.16
N THR A 102 -22.88 4.15 10.20
CA THR A 102 -22.27 3.79 11.49
C THR A 102 -23.24 3.04 12.42
N GLU A 103 -24.40 2.65 11.92
CA GLU A 103 -25.50 2.15 12.72
C GLU A 103 -26.32 1.14 11.94
N SER A 104 -26.67 0.02 12.59
CA SER A 104 -27.55 -0.99 12.00
C SER A 104 -29.03 -0.58 12.07
N PRO A 105 -29.87 -1.06 11.13
CA PRO A 105 -31.34 -0.88 11.19
C PRO A 105 -31.98 -1.43 12.47
N GLU A 106 -31.33 -2.39 13.12
CA GLU A 106 -31.76 -2.98 14.39
C GLU A 106 -31.49 -2.04 15.56
N ALA A 107 -30.29 -1.44 15.61
CA ALA A 107 -29.91 -0.46 16.63
C ALA A 107 -30.87 0.75 16.62
N GLN A 108 -30.98 1.48 15.51
CA GLN A 108 -32.24 1.65 14.79
C GLN A 108 -33.52 1.70 15.62
N LYS A 109 -34.22 0.59 15.45
CA LYS A 109 -35.49 0.25 16.07
C LYS A 109 -35.38 0.21 17.60
N GLN A 110 -34.27 -0.29 18.14
CA GLN A 110 -34.09 -0.39 19.60
C GLN A 110 -34.06 0.97 20.30
N ARG A 111 -33.49 2.01 19.67
CA ARG A 111 -33.50 3.38 20.21
C ARG A 111 -34.72 4.23 19.80
N GLY A 112 -35.67 3.66 19.05
CA GLY A 112 -36.92 4.33 18.67
C GLY A 112 -36.75 5.58 17.80
N ALA A 113 -35.59 5.76 17.17
CA ALA A 113 -35.27 6.95 16.38
C ALA A 113 -35.99 6.94 15.03
N LYS A 114 -36.70 8.04 14.70
CA LYS A 114 -37.31 8.26 13.38
C LYS A 114 -36.39 9.12 12.52
N GLY A 115 -36.02 8.64 11.33
CA GLY A 115 -35.13 9.38 10.42
C GLY A 115 -34.17 8.45 9.66
N PRO A 116 -33.27 9.00 8.83
CA PRO A 116 -32.22 8.23 8.19
C PRO A 116 -31.25 7.63 9.23
N LEU A 117 -30.66 6.48 8.90
CA LEU A 117 -29.60 5.86 9.71
C LEU A 117 -28.45 6.85 9.94
N LYS A 118 -27.83 6.79 11.13
CA LYS A 118 -26.65 7.60 11.41
C LYS A 118 -25.54 7.24 10.41
N ARG A 119 -24.91 8.28 9.87
CA ARG A 119 -23.78 8.21 8.96
C ARG A 119 -22.72 9.17 9.43
N ASP A 120 -21.48 8.75 9.28
CA ASP A 120 -20.31 9.55 9.62
C ASP A 120 -19.16 9.18 8.70
N VAL A 121 -18.14 10.03 8.65
CA VAL A 121 -16.91 9.71 7.91
C VAL A 121 -16.14 8.65 8.69
N VAL A 122 -15.80 7.56 8.02
CA VAL A 122 -15.02 6.46 8.60
C VAL A 122 -13.56 6.49 8.17
N ARG A 123 -13.25 7.24 7.10
CA ARG A 123 -11.89 7.44 6.58
C ARG A 123 -11.85 8.62 5.62
N VAL A 124 -10.71 9.31 5.57
CA VAL A 124 -10.38 10.29 4.53
C VAL A 124 -9.19 9.77 3.75
N MET A 125 -9.37 9.57 2.45
CA MET A 125 -8.31 9.15 1.53
C MET A 125 -7.65 10.37 0.92
N THR A 126 -6.33 10.40 1.00
CA THR A 126 -5.47 11.49 0.52
C THR A 126 -4.29 10.88 -0.25
N PRO A 127 -3.58 11.64 -1.09
CA PRO A 127 -2.41 11.13 -1.81
C PRO A 127 -1.36 10.48 -0.90
N GLY A 128 -1.13 11.00 0.31
CA GLY A 128 -0.15 10.46 1.25
C GLY A 128 -0.64 9.29 2.11
N THR A 129 -1.95 9.06 2.22
CA THR A 129 -2.52 8.09 3.18
C THR A 129 -3.11 6.83 2.56
N LEU A 130 -2.53 6.39 1.44
CA LEU A 130 -3.00 5.23 0.67
C LEU A 130 -2.44 3.92 1.21
N THR A 131 -3.27 2.86 1.20
CA THR A 131 -2.89 1.51 1.68
C THR A 131 -3.33 0.38 0.74
N GLU A 132 -4.21 0.70 -0.20
CA GLU A 132 -4.77 -0.20 -1.18
C GLU A 132 -3.74 -0.50 -2.27
N ASP A 133 -3.51 -1.77 -2.57
CA ASP A 133 -2.51 -2.18 -3.57
C ASP A 133 -2.80 -1.60 -4.97
N ASP A 134 -4.08 -1.47 -5.35
CA ASP A 134 -4.48 -0.92 -6.66
C ASP A 134 -4.21 0.58 -6.80
N LEU A 135 -4.03 1.28 -5.67
CA LEU A 135 -3.76 2.72 -5.62
C LEU A 135 -2.28 3.05 -5.53
N LEU A 136 -1.48 2.10 -5.04
CA LEU A 136 -0.06 2.29 -4.79
C LEU A 136 0.78 1.79 -5.95
N GLU A 137 1.87 2.51 -6.25
CA GLU A 137 2.92 1.95 -7.10
C GLU A 137 3.66 0.85 -6.32
N PRO A 138 3.78 -0.39 -6.83
CA PRO A 138 4.42 -1.47 -6.09
C PRO A 138 5.89 -1.20 -5.77
N ARG A 139 6.62 -0.63 -6.73
CA ARG A 139 8.09 -0.46 -6.69
C ARG A 139 8.54 0.90 -6.15
N ALA A 140 7.62 1.69 -5.60
CA ALA A 140 7.92 3.00 -5.02
C ALA A 140 7.24 3.13 -3.64
N HIS A 141 7.84 3.96 -2.78
CA HIS A 141 7.20 4.39 -1.54
C HIS A 141 6.11 5.42 -1.82
N ASN A 142 5.12 5.47 -0.92
CA ASN A 142 4.08 6.51 -0.92
C ASN A 142 4.20 7.34 0.35
N PHE A 143 5.24 8.18 0.41
CA PHE A 143 5.54 8.95 1.61
C PHE A 143 4.52 10.09 1.82
N LEU A 144 4.02 10.17 3.03
CA LEU A 144 3.41 11.37 3.61
C LEU A 144 4.48 12.08 4.44
N ALA A 145 4.63 13.39 4.27
CA ALA A 145 5.61 14.20 5.02
C ALA A 145 4.93 15.32 5.82
N ALA A 146 5.59 15.82 6.87
CA ALA A 146 5.13 16.95 7.66
C ALA A 146 6.31 17.86 8.04
N LEU A 147 6.13 19.18 7.88
CA LEU A 147 7.11 20.20 8.27
C LEU A 147 6.82 20.71 9.69
N GLY A 148 7.71 20.41 10.63
CA GLY A 148 7.65 20.88 12.01
C GLY A 148 8.60 22.04 12.28
N ARG A 149 8.25 22.88 13.27
CA ARG A 149 9.04 24.05 13.67
C ARG A 149 9.06 24.21 15.18
N ALA A 150 10.20 24.62 15.72
CA ALA A 150 10.34 25.02 17.13
C ALA A 150 11.36 26.16 17.26
N GLY A 151 10.86 27.39 17.44
CA GLY A 151 11.71 28.58 17.27
C GLY A 151 12.20 28.68 15.83
N ASP A 152 13.50 28.87 15.66
CA ASP A 152 14.13 28.93 14.32
C ASP A 152 14.48 27.54 13.76
N SER A 153 14.42 26.49 14.60
CA SER A 153 14.72 25.12 14.16
C SER A 153 13.55 24.50 13.39
N GLN A 154 13.87 23.80 12.30
CA GLN A 154 12.91 23.09 11.46
C GLN A 154 13.26 21.60 11.36
N ALA A 155 12.26 20.78 11.07
CA ALA A 155 12.44 19.35 10.83
C ALA A 155 11.37 18.84 9.85
N LEU A 156 11.70 17.80 9.11
CA LEU A 156 10.75 17.03 8.31
C LEU A 156 10.59 15.65 8.92
N ALA A 157 9.35 15.25 9.16
CA ALA A 157 9.01 13.86 9.46
C ALA A 157 8.29 13.26 8.26
N TRP A 158 8.49 11.97 7.99
CA TRP A 158 7.77 11.28 6.93
C TRP A 158 7.51 9.82 7.26
N ALA A 159 6.43 9.30 6.70
CA ALA A 159 6.02 7.91 6.88
C ALA A 159 5.43 7.35 5.59
N ASP A 160 5.62 6.04 5.38
CA ASP A 160 4.86 5.28 4.39
C ASP A 160 3.92 4.36 5.15
N MET A 161 2.62 4.68 5.11
CA MET A 161 1.62 3.92 5.84
C MET A 161 1.54 2.47 5.36
N SER A 162 1.88 2.19 4.11
CA SER A 162 1.76 0.86 3.50
C SER A 162 2.87 -0.09 3.96
N THR A 163 4.05 0.43 4.27
CA THR A 163 5.21 -0.35 4.73
C THR A 163 5.47 -0.22 6.23
N GLY A 164 4.92 0.83 6.86
CA GLY A 164 5.13 1.16 8.26
C GLY A 164 6.40 1.98 8.52
N ASP A 165 7.10 2.43 7.48
CA ASP A 165 8.29 3.26 7.62
C ASP A 165 7.96 4.59 8.33
N PHE A 166 8.80 5.04 9.27
CA PHE A 166 8.59 6.30 10.00
C PHE A 166 9.92 6.94 10.43
N PHE A 167 10.22 8.10 9.84
CA PHE A 167 11.49 8.78 9.97
C PHE A 167 11.32 10.26 10.30
N VAL A 168 12.37 10.87 10.82
CA VAL A 168 12.47 12.32 11.03
C VAL A 168 13.89 12.82 10.83
N GLU A 169 14.02 14.02 10.26
CA GLU A 169 15.30 14.67 10.01
C GLU A 169 15.23 16.14 10.42
N ALA A 170 16.23 16.61 11.16
CA ALA A 170 16.38 18.04 11.42
C ALA A 170 16.94 18.73 10.18
N ILE A 171 16.35 19.89 9.85
CA ILE A 171 16.80 20.70 8.72
C ILE A 171 17.86 21.66 9.26
N MET A 172 19.07 21.57 8.71
CA MET A 172 20.12 22.53 8.99
C MET A 172 19.91 23.75 8.10
N ASP A 173 19.88 24.94 8.72
CA ASP A 173 19.77 26.21 8.00
C ASP A 173 21.20 26.71 7.72
N GLU A 174 21.65 26.60 6.47
CA GLU A 174 23.02 26.97 6.09
C GLU A 174 23.20 28.48 5.86
N SER A 175 22.13 29.30 5.90
CA SER A 175 22.22 30.75 5.72
C SER A 175 21.63 31.56 6.89
N PRO A 176 22.46 32.10 7.79
CA PRO A 176 22.02 33.06 8.80
C PRO A 176 21.80 34.48 8.23
N SER A 177 21.91 34.69 6.92
CA SER A 177 21.61 35.98 6.27
C SER A 177 20.14 36.05 5.89
N ASN A 178 19.47 37.13 6.30
CA ASN A 178 18.09 37.52 5.96
C ASN A 178 17.86 37.80 4.45
N ASP A 179 18.50 37.05 3.55
CA ASP A 179 18.16 37.06 2.14
C ASP A 179 17.09 35.97 1.96
N ASP A 180 15.89 36.37 1.55
CA ASP A 180 14.71 35.50 1.36
C ASP A 180 14.91 34.40 0.29
N SER A 181 16.14 34.24 -0.23
CA SER A 181 16.52 33.23 -1.19
C SER A 181 16.97 31.93 -0.51
N VAL A 182 16.01 31.01 -0.45
CA VAL A 182 16.14 29.54 -0.48
C VAL A 182 16.29 28.84 0.89
N ASN A 183 15.18 28.26 1.34
CA ASN A 183 15.11 27.14 2.29
C ASN A 183 15.82 25.88 1.71
N SER A 184 17.14 25.92 1.51
CA SER A 184 17.90 24.88 0.78
C SER A 184 17.69 23.48 1.38
N GLY A 185 17.77 23.36 2.71
CA GLY A 185 17.64 22.08 3.39
C GLY A 185 16.25 21.43 3.32
N ILE A 186 15.17 22.20 3.16
CA ILE A 186 13.84 21.62 2.92
C ILE A 186 13.82 20.99 1.51
N GLU A 187 14.34 21.70 0.51
CA GLU A 187 14.34 21.22 -0.87
C GLU A 187 15.14 19.93 -1.02
N ASP A 188 16.27 19.80 -0.32
CA ASP A 188 17.10 18.59 -0.31
C ASP A 188 16.30 17.35 0.08
N VAL A 189 15.58 17.43 1.21
CA VAL A 189 14.77 16.32 1.72
C VAL A 189 13.56 16.05 0.81
N ILE A 190 12.88 17.09 0.32
CA ILE A 190 11.71 16.94 -0.56
C ILE A 190 12.08 16.31 -1.89
N VAL A 191 13.18 16.74 -2.53
CA VAL A 191 13.64 16.16 -3.81
C VAL A 191 14.21 14.75 -3.61
N ARG A 192 14.80 14.45 -2.46
CA ARG A 192 15.27 13.10 -2.11
C ARG A 192 14.10 12.13 -1.93
N LEU A 193 13.04 12.54 -1.23
CA LEU A 193 11.91 11.68 -0.86
C LEU A 193 10.80 11.64 -1.90
N THR A 194 10.56 12.75 -2.60
CA THR A 194 9.40 12.96 -3.49
C THR A 194 8.09 12.50 -2.83
N PRO A 195 7.69 13.08 -1.69
CA PRO A 195 6.48 12.65 -0.99
C PRO A 195 5.24 12.85 -1.87
N SER A 196 4.21 12.04 -1.66
CA SER A 196 2.92 12.19 -2.34
C SER A 196 2.10 13.34 -1.75
N GLU A 197 2.38 13.71 -0.50
CA GLU A 197 1.71 14.79 0.22
C GLU A 197 2.61 15.36 1.32
N LEU A 198 2.58 16.69 1.48
CA LEU A 198 3.27 17.42 2.53
C LEU A 198 2.28 18.19 3.40
N ILE A 199 2.35 17.98 4.70
CA ILE A 199 1.53 18.66 5.69
C ILE A 199 2.31 19.84 6.25
N VAL A 200 1.67 21.01 6.30
CA VAL A 200 2.25 22.26 6.82
C VAL A 200 1.29 22.94 7.81
N PRO A 201 1.81 23.75 8.75
CA PRO A 201 0.94 24.57 9.59
C PRO A 201 0.21 25.62 8.75
N GLN A 202 -1.06 25.89 9.07
CA GLN A 202 -1.86 26.91 8.41
C GLN A 202 -1.16 28.27 8.45
N GLY A 203 -1.10 28.95 7.30
CA GLY A 203 -0.39 30.23 7.14
C GLY A 203 1.11 30.09 6.92
N GLN A 204 1.63 28.87 6.72
CA GLN A 204 2.96 28.64 6.19
C GLN A 204 3.05 29.23 4.78
N ASP A 205 4.01 30.14 4.56
CA ASP A 205 4.31 30.60 3.21
C ASP A 205 5.05 29.49 2.46
N CYS A 206 4.43 29.02 1.38
CA CYS A 206 4.95 28.00 0.48
C CYS A 206 5.18 28.57 -0.93
N THR A 207 4.84 29.84 -1.17
CA THR A 207 4.78 30.42 -2.53
C THR A 207 6.15 30.55 -3.18
N HIS A 208 7.21 30.58 -2.39
CA HIS A 208 8.60 30.62 -2.84
C HIS A 208 9.20 29.24 -3.12
N TRP A 209 8.50 28.14 -2.82
CA TRP A 209 9.04 26.80 -3.05
C TRP A 209 8.90 26.40 -4.52
N PRO A 210 10.00 26.03 -5.20
CA PRO A 210 9.98 25.74 -6.62
C PRO A 210 9.18 24.48 -7.00
N TRP A 211 8.84 23.65 -6.01
CA TRP A 211 8.10 22.39 -6.15
C TRP A 211 6.66 22.46 -5.62
N ALA A 212 6.20 23.62 -5.12
CA ALA A 212 4.88 23.76 -4.50
C ALA A 212 3.72 23.39 -5.44
N ASP A 213 3.84 23.70 -6.73
CA ASP A 213 2.79 23.42 -7.72
C ASP A 213 2.70 21.93 -8.10
N GLU A 214 3.76 21.17 -7.87
CA GLU A 214 3.84 19.74 -8.22
C GLU A 214 3.52 18.82 -7.03
N LEU A 215 3.56 19.34 -5.81
CA LEU A 215 3.32 18.59 -4.58
C LEU A 215 1.95 18.91 -3.98
N CYS A 216 1.24 17.88 -3.50
CA CYS A 216 0.03 18.10 -2.71
C CYS A 216 0.41 18.66 -1.33
N ILE A 217 0.16 19.96 -1.10
CA ILE A 217 0.40 20.62 0.18
C ILE A 217 -0.93 20.72 0.95
N THR A 218 -0.96 20.14 2.15
CA THR A 218 -2.12 20.16 3.03
C THR A 218 -1.84 21.03 4.26
N GLU A 219 -2.59 22.10 4.43
CA GLU A 219 -2.55 22.92 5.64
C GLU A 219 -3.30 22.25 6.80
N GLN A 220 -2.73 22.31 8.00
CA GLN A 220 -3.33 21.84 9.24
C GLN A 220 -3.23 22.88 10.35
N ALA A 221 -4.11 22.80 11.36
CA ALA A 221 -4.14 23.74 12.46
C ALA A 221 -2.76 23.82 13.17
N PRO A 222 -2.22 25.01 13.47
CA PRO A 222 -0.89 25.14 14.08
C PRO A 222 -0.74 24.38 15.41
N SER A 223 -1.83 24.16 16.15
CA SER A 223 -1.84 23.36 17.38
C SER A 223 -1.42 21.91 17.18
N MET A 224 -1.59 21.35 15.97
CA MET A 224 -1.15 19.99 15.63
C MET A 224 0.38 19.88 15.59
N PHE A 225 1.09 21.00 15.44
CA PHE A 225 2.55 21.08 15.38
C PHE A 225 3.18 21.47 16.72
N ASP A 226 2.44 21.42 17.83
CA ASP A 226 3.01 21.64 19.15
C ASP A 226 3.93 20.47 19.55
N SER A 227 5.20 20.76 19.87
CA SER A 227 6.19 19.72 20.19
C SER A 227 5.84 18.90 21.45
N SER A 228 5.18 19.53 22.43
CA SER A 228 4.83 18.86 23.69
C SER A 228 3.62 17.95 23.51
N LEU A 229 2.63 18.38 22.72
CA LEU A 229 1.54 17.51 22.27
C LEU A 229 2.07 16.36 21.41
N GLY A 230 2.94 16.66 20.44
CA GLY A 230 3.55 15.66 19.57
C GLY A 230 4.31 14.57 20.34
N THR A 231 5.04 14.95 21.39
CA THR A 231 5.69 14.01 22.32
C THR A 231 4.67 13.07 22.97
N GLN A 232 3.57 13.61 23.49
CA GLN A 232 2.52 12.81 24.14
C GLN A 232 1.83 11.88 23.13
N THR A 233 1.53 12.37 21.93
CA THR A 233 0.92 11.56 20.86
C THR A 233 1.81 10.39 20.48
N LEU A 234 3.11 10.61 20.28
CA LEU A 234 4.07 9.54 19.97
C LEU A 234 4.20 8.53 21.11
N GLN A 235 4.29 9.00 22.36
CA GLN A 235 4.36 8.14 23.55
C GLN A 235 3.11 7.25 23.68
N ASN A 236 1.92 7.83 23.51
CA ASN A 236 0.66 7.11 23.55
C ASN A 236 0.57 6.08 22.42
N PHE A 237 0.96 6.46 21.21
CA PHE A 237 0.92 5.57 20.05
C PHE A 237 1.84 4.36 20.19
N PHE A 238 3.07 4.57 20.66
CA PHE A 238 4.03 3.47 20.88
C PHE A 238 3.82 2.74 22.22
N GLY A 239 2.96 3.24 23.09
CA GLY A 239 2.70 2.66 24.41
C GLY A 239 3.89 2.75 25.37
N VAL A 240 4.69 3.83 25.26
CA VAL A 240 5.91 4.05 26.06
C VAL A 240 5.79 5.30 26.93
N SER A 241 6.48 5.32 28.07
CA SER A 241 6.51 6.49 28.98
C SER A 241 7.50 7.58 28.56
N SER A 242 8.45 7.25 27.68
CA SER A 242 9.50 8.16 27.18
C SER A 242 9.96 7.70 25.80
N LEU A 243 10.49 8.62 25.00
CA LEU A 243 11.00 8.33 23.65
C LEU A 243 12.52 8.06 23.63
N ASP A 244 13.20 8.17 24.78
CA ASP A 244 14.66 8.04 24.93
C ASP A 244 15.19 6.69 24.40
N GLY A 245 14.37 5.63 24.41
CA GLY A 245 14.72 4.33 23.85
C GLY A 245 14.71 4.25 22.32
N TYR A 246 14.14 5.24 21.64
CA TYR A 246 14.09 5.33 20.17
C TYR A 246 15.15 6.28 19.59
N GLY A 247 15.67 7.19 20.40
CA GLY A 247 16.73 8.12 20.03
C GLY A 247 16.54 9.50 20.63
N ASP A 248 17.47 10.39 20.30
CA ASP A 248 17.43 11.80 20.69
C ASP A 248 16.67 12.61 19.64
N PHE A 249 15.58 13.26 20.05
CA PHE A 249 14.75 14.05 19.16
C PHE A 249 14.69 15.52 19.59
N SER A 250 14.93 16.43 18.66
CA SER A 250 14.76 17.86 18.91
C SER A 250 13.28 18.24 19.01
N ARG A 251 12.98 19.43 19.55
CA ARG A 251 11.60 19.94 19.60
C ARG A 251 10.97 20.08 18.21
N ALA A 252 11.75 20.47 17.21
CA ALA A 252 11.27 20.57 15.83
C ALA A 252 10.95 19.19 15.25
N MET A 253 11.79 18.18 15.52
CA MET A 253 11.54 16.79 15.12
C MET A 253 10.24 16.26 15.73
N LEU A 254 10.02 16.51 17.03
CA LEU A 254 8.80 16.08 17.74
C LEU A 254 7.55 16.84 17.27
N SER A 255 7.70 18.12 16.89
CA SER A 255 6.64 18.91 16.24
C SER A 255 6.25 18.28 14.89
N ALA A 256 7.21 17.94 14.04
CA ALA A 256 6.98 17.35 12.73
C ALA A 256 6.33 15.96 12.84
N ALA A 257 6.94 15.06 13.62
CA ALA A 257 6.49 13.69 13.77
C ALA A 257 5.14 13.60 14.49
N GLY A 258 4.91 14.46 15.49
CA GLY A 258 3.61 14.58 16.16
C GLY A 258 2.50 15.03 15.22
N ALA A 259 2.78 16.03 14.37
CA ALA A 259 1.81 16.51 13.40
C ALA A 259 1.49 15.47 12.32
N LEU A 260 2.52 14.79 11.80
CA LEU A 260 2.37 13.69 10.86
C LEU A 260 1.45 12.61 11.43
N LEU A 261 1.74 12.15 12.65
CA LEU A 261 0.97 11.11 13.31
C LEU A 261 -0.48 11.55 13.61
N GLY A 262 -0.67 12.79 14.07
CA GLY A 262 -1.99 13.36 14.30
C GLY A 262 -2.83 13.47 13.02
N TYR A 263 -2.20 13.75 11.88
CA TYR A 263 -2.90 13.75 10.59
C TYR A 263 -3.24 12.33 10.11
N ILE A 264 -2.35 11.36 10.31
CA ILE A 264 -2.67 9.94 10.06
C ILE A 264 -3.88 9.54 10.91
N GLU A 265 -3.91 9.90 12.18
CA GLU A 265 -5.05 9.61 13.06
C GLU A 265 -6.35 10.28 12.59
N ALA A 266 -6.29 11.56 12.20
CA ALA A 266 -7.44 12.30 11.69
C ALA A 266 -7.99 11.73 10.37
N THR A 267 -7.13 11.18 9.52
CA THR A 267 -7.52 10.58 8.23
C THR A 267 -7.98 9.14 8.36
N GLN A 268 -7.41 8.35 9.29
CA GLN A 268 -7.75 6.93 9.45
C GLN A 268 -8.85 6.64 10.48
N ILE A 269 -9.21 7.62 11.32
CA ILE A 269 -10.38 7.58 12.22
C ILE A 269 -10.46 6.26 13.01
N GLY A 270 -9.39 5.94 13.73
CA GLY A 270 -9.30 4.76 14.60
C GLY A 270 -8.70 3.51 13.96
N ASN A 271 -8.44 3.50 12.64
CA ASN A 271 -7.77 2.39 11.94
C ASN A 271 -6.29 2.71 11.69
N MET A 272 -5.52 2.95 12.75
CA MET A 272 -4.11 3.35 12.61
C MET A 272 -3.28 2.25 11.94
N PRO A 273 -2.37 2.60 11.01
CA PRO A 273 -1.38 1.66 10.51
C PRO A 273 -0.39 1.31 11.63
N ARG A 274 0.26 0.16 11.50
CA ARG A 274 1.46 -0.10 12.28
C ARG A 274 2.59 0.74 11.70
N LEU A 275 3.16 1.61 12.53
CA LEU A 275 4.41 2.29 12.20
C LEU A 275 5.56 1.66 12.99
N GLN A 276 6.72 1.57 12.36
CA GLN A 276 7.97 1.25 13.02
C GLN A 276 8.32 2.36 14.03
N PRO A 277 9.17 2.07 15.03
CA PRO A 277 9.73 3.09 15.89
C PRO A 277 10.28 4.27 15.09
N LEU A 278 10.01 5.50 15.56
CA LEU A 278 10.50 6.71 14.90
C LEU A 278 12.03 6.69 14.83
N GLN A 279 12.59 6.83 13.63
CA GLN A 279 14.04 6.87 13.43
C GLN A 279 14.51 8.28 13.05
N ALA A 280 15.50 8.80 13.77
CA ALA A 280 16.16 10.04 13.41
C ALA A 280 17.22 9.79 12.33
N ILE A 281 17.13 10.51 11.21
CA ILE A 281 18.15 10.51 10.17
C ILE A 281 19.21 11.56 10.50
N ALA A 282 20.47 11.12 10.55
CA ALA A 282 21.61 12.00 10.78
C ALA A 282 22.34 12.30 9.47
N HIS A 283 22.64 13.59 9.23
CA HIS A 283 23.31 14.07 8.01
C HIS A 283 24.66 13.38 7.75
N SER A 284 25.45 13.11 8.80
CA SER A 284 26.77 12.49 8.66
C SER A 284 26.76 11.03 8.18
N VAL A 285 25.59 10.39 8.09
CA VAL A 285 25.47 8.98 7.69
C VAL A 285 25.42 8.82 6.17
N TYR A 286 24.94 9.85 5.47
CA TYR A 286 24.68 9.78 4.03
C TYR A 286 25.44 10.86 3.26
N LEU A 287 25.78 10.56 2.01
CA LEU A 287 26.36 11.53 1.10
C LEU A 287 25.30 12.58 0.75
N GLU A 288 25.60 13.83 1.07
CA GLU A 288 24.78 14.97 0.65
C GLU A 288 24.89 15.17 -0.87
N ILE A 289 23.74 15.31 -1.51
CA ILE A 289 23.63 15.56 -2.94
C ILE A 289 22.58 16.65 -3.08
N ASP A 290 23.01 17.81 -3.56
CA ASP A 290 22.13 18.97 -3.73
C ASP A 290 21.03 18.68 -4.79
N PRO A 291 19.94 19.47 -4.81
CA PRO A 291 18.79 19.18 -5.64
C PRO A 291 19.10 19.29 -7.13
N ALA A 292 19.98 20.21 -7.52
CA ALA A 292 20.37 20.39 -8.92
C ALA A 292 21.21 19.20 -9.41
N THR A 293 22.13 18.69 -8.58
CA THR A 293 22.89 17.47 -8.87
C THR A 293 21.97 16.26 -8.97
N ARG A 294 21.03 16.07 -8.03
CA ARG A 294 20.05 14.97 -8.09
C ARG A 294 19.25 14.96 -9.39
N ARG A 295 18.73 16.12 -9.80
CA ARG A 295 17.98 16.29 -11.06
C ARG A 295 18.87 16.05 -12.28
N SER A 296 20.10 16.55 -12.28
CA SER A 296 21.05 16.39 -13.39
C SER A 296 21.52 14.94 -13.56
N LEU A 297 21.67 14.20 -12.45
CA LEU A 297 22.01 12.79 -12.46
C LEU A 297 20.80 11.89 -12.77
N GLU A 298 19.57 12.40 -12.75
CA GLU A 298 18.37 11.60 -13.05
C GLU A 298 18.33 10.28 -12.23
N LEU A 299 18.62 10.38 -10.92
CA LEU A 299 18.86 9.22 -10.05
C LEU A 299 17.68 8.24 -10.03
N THR A 300 16.47 8.73 -9.79
CA THR A 300 15.25 7.91 -9.69
C THR A 300 14.25 8.19 -10.81
N ARG A 301 14.28 9.41 -11.37
CA ARG A 301 13.42 9.88 -12.46
C ARG A 301 14.24 10.73 -13.44
N THR A 302 13.82 10.74 -14.70
CA THR A 302 14.36 11.64 -15.71
C THR A 302 13.87 13.07 -15.51
N LEU A 303 14.43 14.02 -16.25
CA LEU A 303 13.96 15.41 -16.30
C LEU A 303 12.50 15.54 -16.78
N ALA A 304 11.97 14.53 -17.48
CA ALA A 304 10.56 14.44 -17.87
C ALA A 304 9.67 13.79 -16.81
N GLY A 305 10.23 13.42 -15.64
CA GLY A 305 9.52 12.77 -14.55
C GLY A 305 9.32 11.26 -14.72
N GLU A 306 9.89 10.66 -15.77
CA GLU A 306 9.75 9.23 -16.07
C GLU A 306 10.77 8.38 -15.30
N ARG A 307 10.36 7.20 -14.84
CA ARG A 307 11.31 6.23 -14.30
C ARG A 307 12.24 5.68 -15.38
N LYS A 308 11.70 5.40 -16.57
CA LYS A 308 12.45 4.82 -17.68
C LYS A 308 13.55 5.78 -18.13
N GLY A 309 14.78 5.30 -18.11
CA GLY A 309 15.96 6.08 -18.47
C GLY A 309 16.67 6.80 -17.32
N SER A 310 16.17 6.67 -16.09
CA SER A 310 16.92 7.06 -14.88
C SER A 310 18.04 6.07 -14.53
N LEU A 311 18.92 6.45 -13.59
CA LEU A 311 19.90 5.53 -13.00
C LEU A 311 19.21 4.32 -12.35
N LEU A 312 18.17 4.54 -11.55
CA LEU A 312 17.38 3.49 -10.92
C LEU A 312 16.87 2.48 -11.96
N HIS A 313 16.38 2.95 -13.11
CA HIS A 313 15.95 2.05 -14.19
C HIS A 313 17.11 1.25 -14.80
N ALA A 314 18.27 1.89 -14.98
CA ALA A 314 19.45 1.23 -15.53
C ALA A 314 19.96 0.10 -14.60
N VAL A 315 19.98 0.33 -13.29
CA VAL A 315 20.60 -0.60 -12.32
C VAL A 315 19.62 -1.58 -11.65
N ASP A 316 18.32 -1.29 -11.63
CA ASP A 316 17.34 -2.15 -10.96
C ASP A 316 17.22 -3.53 -11.65
N ARG A 317 17.63 -4.57 -10.91
CA ARG A 317 17.47 -5.99 -11.26
C ARG A 317 16.76 -6.77 -10.15
N THR A 318 16.08 -6.08 -9.23
CA THR A 318 15.41 -6.72 -8.09
C THR A 318 14.16 -7.47 -8.55
N MET A 319 13.92 -8.63 -7.94
CA MET A 319 12.76 -9.47 -8.24
C MET A 319 11.50 -8.98 -7.53
N THR A 320 11.65 -8.32 -6.38
CA THR A 320 10.57 -7.99 -5.46
C THR A 320 10.26 -6.49 -5.45
N ALA A 321 9.02 -6.15 -5.08
CA ALA A 321 8.59 -4.77 -4.88
C ALA A 321 9.38 -4.09 -3.75
N ALA A 322 9.51 -4.75 -2.60
CA ALA A 322 10.27 -4.28 -1.45
C ALA A 322 11.76 -4.08 -1.76
N GLY A 323 12.40 -5.00 -2.50
CA GLY A 323 13.78 -4.85 -2.96
C GLY A 323 13.96 -3.63 -3.87
N SER A 324 13.00 -3.37 -4.77
CA SER A 324 13.03 -2.18 -5.63
C SER A 324 12.91 -0.87 -4.85
N ARG A 325 12.01 -0.82 -3.86
CA ARG A 325 11.87 0.31 -2.94
C ARG A 325 13.16 0.56 -2.15
N MET A 326 13.75 -0.49 -1.59
CA MET A 326 15.02 -0.42 -0.87
C MET A 326 16.17 0.06 -1.77
N LEU A 327 16.27 -0.44 -3.01
CA LEU A 327 17.27 0.04 -3.97
C LEU A 327 17.10 1.53 -4.28
N ALA A 328 15.87 1.99 -4.50
CA ALA A 328 15.57 3.40 -4.73
C ALA A 328 16.00 4.26 -3.53
N ALA A 329 15.71 3.83 -2.30
CA ALA A 329 16.14 4.51 -1.08
C ALA A 329 17.67 4.56 -0.96
N ARG A 330 18.38 3.45 -1.24
CA ARG A 330 19.85 3.39 -1.21
C ARG A 330 20.51 4.29 -2.26
N LEU A 331 19.91 4.45 -3.44
CA LEU A 331 20.38 5.39 -4.47
C LEU A 331 20.09 6.86 -4.10
N ALA A 332 18.97 7.11 -3.42
CA ALA A 332 18.60 8.44 -2.97
C ALA A 332 19.46 8.93 -1.79
N ALA A 333 19.98 8.01 -0.97
CA ALA A 333 20.83 8.33 0.17
C ALA A 333 22.03 7.34 0.23
N PRO A 334 23.10 7.59 -0.57
CA PRO A 334 24.31 6.77 -0.50
C PRO A 334 24.97 6.87 0.87
N LEU A 335 25.52 5.76 1.39
CA LEU A 335 26.15 5.73 2.71
C LEU A 335 27.53 6.42 2.71
N CYS A 336 27.90 6.97 3.86
CA CYS A 336 29.26 7.40 4.17
C CYS A 336 30.02 6.41 5.08
N ASP A 337 29.31 5.52 5.78
CA ASP A 337 29.94 4.52 6.66
C ASP A 337 30.65 3.43 5.83
N LEU A 338 31.98 3.40 5.93
CA LEU A 338 32.84 2.48 5.20
C LEU A 338 32.55 1.00 5.55
N ALA A 339 32.30 0.68 6.83
CA ALA A 339 32.07 -0.69 7.26
C ALA A 339 30.74 -1.22 6.70
N GLU A 340 29.70 -0.40 6.69
CA GLU A 340 28.40 -0.73 6.10
C GLU A 340 28.47 -0.87 4.56
N ILE A 341 29.24 -0.01 3.89
CA ILE A 341 29.48 -0.14 2.44
C ILE A 341 30.17 -1.48 2.13
N VAL A 342 31.23 -1.81 2.88
CA VAL A 342 31.99 -3.06 2.70
C VAL A 342 31.11 -4.28 2.99
N ALA A 343 30.29 -4.26 4.03
CA ALA A 343 29.36 -5.35 4.34
C ALA A 343 28.38 -5.60 3.18
N ARG A 344 27.84 -4.54 2.56
CA ARG A 344 27.00 -4.65 1.35
C ARG A 344 27.77 -5.24 0.17
N GLN A 345 29.02 -4.80 -0.05
CA GLN A 345 29.86 -5.34 -1.12
C GLN A 345 30.19 -6.82 -0.91
N ASP A 346 30.39 -7.25 0.34
CA ASP A 346 30.69 -8.65 0.67
C ASP A 346 29.49 -9.56 0.39
N LEU A 347 28.26 -9.11 0.67
CA LEU A 347 27.04 -9.82 0.27
C LEU A 347 26.94 -10.00 -1.26
N VAL A 348 27.23 -8.94 -2.03
CA VAL A 348 27.27 -9.01 -3.50
C VAL A 348 28.33 -9.99 -3.97
N SER A 349 29.54 -9.89 -3.41
CA SER A 349 30.66 -10.78 -3.76
C SER A 349 30.33 -12.25 -3.50
N TRP A 350 29.65 -12.53 -2.37
CA TRP A 350 29.19 -13.88 -2.04
C TRP A 350 28.20 -14.42 -3.07
N PHE A 351 27.24 -13.62 -3.53
CA PHE A 351 26.30 -14.07 -4.56
C PHE A 351 26.95 -14.30 -5.93
N ILE A 352 28.00 -13.53 -6.27
CA ILE A 352 28.80 -13.77 -7.48
C ILE A 352 29.54 -15.11 -7.38
N GLU A 353 30.11 -15.42 -6.21
CA GLU A 353 30.82 -16.69 -5.96
C GLU A 353 29.86 -17.89 -5.99
N TYR A 354 28.68 -17.76 -5.39
CA TYR A 354 27.68 -18.83 -5.27
C TYR A 354 26.50 -18.63 -6.24
N ASP A 355 26.78 -18.52 -7.54
CA ASP A 355 25.81 -18.22 -8.60
C ASP A 355 24.60 -19.17 -8.64
N VAL A 356 24.80 -20.48 -8.39
CA VAL A 356 23.68 -21.45 -8.34
C VAL A 356 22.72 -21.14 -7.19
N THR A 357 23.26 -20.78 -6.02
CA THR A 357 22.47 -20.35 -4.86
C THR A 357 21.75 -19.05 -5.16
N MET A 358 22.45 -18.06 -5.74
CA MET A 358 21.84 -16.81 -6.17
C MET A 358 20.68 -17.04 -7.15
N ALA A 359 20.89 -17.82 -8.21
CA ALA A 359 19.89 -18.08 -9.24
C ALA A 359 18.64 -18.78 -8.65
N THR A 360 18.86 -19.81 -7.84
CA THR A 360 17.77 -20.54 -7.16
C THR A 360 17.00 -19.65 -6.19
N MET A 361 17.70 -18.77 -5.46
CA MET A 361 17.08 -17.79 -4.56
C MET A 361 16.21 -16.81 -5.35
N ARG A 362 16.74 -16.25 -6.44
CA ARG A 362 16.02 -15.28 -7.29
C ARG A 362 14.77 -15.88 -7.93
N ASP A 363 14.82 -17.14 -8.34
CA ASP A 363 13.63 -17.84 -8.85
C ASP A 363 12.52 -17.95 -7.80
N LYS A 364 12.87 -18.16 -6.53
CA LYS A 364 11.91 -18.12 -5.41
C LYS A 364 11.40 -16.71 -5.14
N LEU A 365 12.28 -15.71 -5.15
CA LEU A 365 11.92 -14.31 -4.91
C LEU A 365 10.99 -13.74 -5.99
N ARG A 366 11.02 -14.27 -7.22
CA ARG A 366 10.12 -13.87 -8.31
C ARG A 366 8.65 -14.05 -7.95
N THR A 367 8.33 -15.02 -7.10
CA THR A 367 6.96 -15.29 -6.63
C THR A 367 6.68 -14.74 -5.23
N LEU A 368 7.60 -13.95 -4.66
CA LEU A 368 7.43 -13.37 -3.34
C LEU A 368 6.37 -12.26 -3.38
N PRO A 369 5.29 -12.38 -2.58
CA PRO A 369 4.31 -11.30 -2.44
C PRO A 369 4.83 -10.17 -1.54
N ASP A 370 4.17 -9.01 -1.58
CA ASP A 370 4.54 -7.85 -0.74
C ASP A 370 4.06 -8.05 0.71
N MET A 371 4.90 -8.69 1.52
CA MET A 371 4.59 -9.06 2.90
C MET A 371 4.33 -7.83 3.79
N GLN A 372 5.06 -6.73 3.58
CA GLN A 372 4.90 -5.51 4.39
C GLN A 372 3.50 -4.93 4.20
N ARG A 373 3.07 -4.74 2.94
CA ARG A 373 1.76 -4.19 2.63
C ARG A 373 0.61 -5.10 3.06
N ALA A 374 0.78 -6.41 2.94
CA ALA A 374 -0.20 -7.40 3.41
C ALA A 374 -0.42 -7.33 4.94
N VAL A 375 0.66 -7.25 5.74
CA VAL A 375 0.55 -7.08 7.21
C VAL A 375 -0.15 -5.77 7.56
N THR A 376 0.19 -4.67 6.89
CA THR A 376 -0.44 -3.36 7.14
C THR A 376 -1.94 -3.42 6.89
N ARG A 377 -2.38 -3.97 5.75
CA ARG A 377 -3.81 -4.08 5.44
C ARG A 377 -4.56 -4.91 6.48
N LEU A 378 -4.00 -6.04 6.91
CA LEU A 378 -4.60 -6.86 7.96
C LEU A 378 -4.68 -6.09 9.29
N THR A 379 -3.64 -5.34 9.64
CA THR A 379 -3.61 -4.51 10.87
C THR A 379 -4.69 -3.43 10.86
N MET A 380 -4.94 -2.81 9.70
CA MET A 380 -5.95 -1.76 9.54
C MET A 380 -7.37 -2.28 9.29
N GLY A 381 -7.58 -3.60 9.30
CA GLY A 381 -8.88 -4.21 9.03
C GLY A 381 -9.34 -4.07 7.56
N HIS A 382 -8.41 -3.85 6.65
CA HIS A 382 -8.64 -3.74 5.20
C HIS A 382 -8.17 -4.99 4.43
N GLY A 383 -7.46 -5.89 5.11
CA GLY A 383 -6.96 -7.12 4.51
C GLY A 383 -8.04 -8.20 4.36
N GLY A 384 -7.80 -9.14 3.45
CA GLY A 384 -8.65 -10.29 3.19
C GLY A 384 -7.91 -11.63 3.22
N PRO A 385 -8.57 -12.73 2.86
CA PRO A 385 -7.95 -14.06 2.89
C PRO A 385 -6.72 -14.18 1.98
N ARG A 386 -6.65 -13.40 0.89
CA ARG A 386 -5.48 -13.34 0.01
C ARG A 386 -4.25 -12.72 0.67
N ASP A 387 -4.43 -11.80 1.62
CA ASP A 387 -3.31 -11.24 2.39
C ASP A 387 -2.73 -12.28 3.35
N LEU A 388 -3.59 -13.09 4.01
CA LEU A 388 -3.14 -14.22 4.82
C LEU A 388 -2.32 -15.22 3.99
N ALA A 389 -2.79 -15.53 2.78
CA ALA A 389 -2.06 -16.43 1.88
C ALA A 389 -0.75 -15.82 1.38
N ALA A 390 -0.73 -14.52 1.08
CA ALA A 390 0.50 -13.82 0.73
C ALA A 390 1.55 -13.94 1.84
N LEU A 391 1.15 -13.78 3.10
CA LEU A 391 2.06 -13.94 4.23
C LEU A 391 2.54 -15.38 4.41
N GLU A 392 1.64 -16.37 4.29
CA GLU A 392 2.01 -17.78 4.32
C GLU A 392 3.06 -18.10 3.25
N THR A 393 2.80 -17.71 2.00
CA THR A 393 3.70 -17.94 0.86
C THR A 393 5.03 -17.21 1.06
N GLY A 394 5.00 -15.97 1.54
CA GLY A 394 6.20 -15.18 1.81
C GLY A 394 7.10 -15.83 2.87
N LEU A 395 6.50 -16.34 3.95
CA LEU A 395 7.23 -17.05 5.00
C LEU A 395 7.79 -18.39 4.52
N ARG A 396 7.07 -19.14 3.67
CA ARG A 396 7.62 -20.36 3.05
C ARG A 396 8.80 -20.07 2.11
N ILE A 397 8.76 -18.94 1.40
CA ILE A 397 9.90 -18.50 0.61
C ILE A 397 11.08 -18.15 1.54
N ALA A 398 10.84 -17.43 2.64
CA ALA A 398 11.87 -17.15 3.63
C ALA A 398 12.51 -18.44 4.18
N GLU A 399 11.71 -19.43 4.57
CA GLU A 399 12.18 -20.76 5.00
C GLU A 399 13.08 -21.41 3.94
N ALA A 400 12.64 -21.41 2.68
CA ALA A 400 13.38 -22.00 1.58
C ALA A 400 14.70 -21.25 1.27
N VAL A 401 14.73 -19.92 1.42
CA VAL A 401 15.94 -19.10 1.27
C VAL A 401 16.93 -19.44 2.39
N VAL A 402 16.47 -19.53 3.63
CA VAL A 402 17.30 -19.94 4.77
C VAL A 402 17.90 -21.32 4.52
N GLY A 403 17.07 -22.30 4.14
CA GLY A 403 17.53 -23.66 3.85
C GLY A 403 18.59 -23.69 2.75
N LEU A 404 18.41 -22.90 1.70
CA LEU A 404 19.36 -22.79 0.57
C LEU A 404 20.71 -22.21 1.02
N VAL A 405 20.72 -21.10 1.75
CA VAL A 405 21.97 -20.47 2.23
C VAL A 405 22.70 -21.39 3.22
N ARG A 406 21.97 -22.04 4.13
CA ARG A 406 22.54 -23.01 5.09
C ARG A 406 23.11 -24.24 4.40
N GLN A 407 22.44 -24.76 3.37
CA GLN A 407 22.95 -25.88 2.59
C GLN A 407 24.27 -25.52 1.89
N THR A 408 24.35 -24.32 1.30
CA THR A 408 25.58 -23.82 0.69
C THR A 408 26.73 -23.71 1.70
N GLN A 409 26.46 -23.17 2.90
CA GLN A 409 27.42 -23.12 4.00
C GLN A 409 27.91 -24.50 4.46
N MET A 410 27.00 -25.48 4.57
CA MET A 410 27.35 -26.86 4.94
C MET A 410 28.24 -27.52 3.88
N ASN A 411 27.90 -27.37 2.60
CA ASN A 411 28.66 -27.95 1.49
C ASN A 411 30.10 -27.40 1.46
N GLN A 412 30.28 -26.10 1.70
CA GLN A 412 31.60 -25.48 1.82
C GLN A 412 32.41 -26.10 2.97
N THR A 413 31.78 -26.22 4.15
CA THR A 413 32.44 -26.77 5.35
C THR A 413 32.92 -28.20 5.12
N GLN A 414 32.14 -29.04 4.43
CA GLN A 414 32.51 -30.42 4.10
C GLN A 414 33.65 -30.49 3.07
N MET A 415 33.65 -29.61 2.06
CA MET A 415 34.73 -29.54 1.08
C MET A 415 36.06 -29.10 1.73
N SER A 416 36.03 -28.12 2.64
CA SER A 416 37.22 -27.66 3.38
C SER A 416 37.81 -28.74 4.29
N GLN A 417 36.97 -29.54 4.97
CA GLN A 417 37.42 -30.66 5.81
C GLN A 417 38.05 -31.81 4.99
N THR A 418 37.51 -32.06 3.79
CA THR A 418 38.05 -33.06 2.87
C THR A 418 39.41 -32.64 2.30
N GLN A 419 39.59 -31.35 2.00
CA GLN A 419 40.85 -30.80 1.50
C GLN A 419 41.94 -30.67 2.58
N MET A 420 41.59 -30.36 3.83
CA MET A 420 42.52 -30.37 4.99
C MET A 420 43.17 -31.75 5.20
N SER A 421 42.44 -32.83 4.94
CA SER A 421 42.95 -34.20 5.04
C SER A 421 44.03 -34.53 4.00
N GLN A 422 44.18 -33.71 2.95
CA GLN A 422 45.12 -33.94 1.85
C GLN A 422 46.26 -32.91 1.75
N THR A 423 46.12 -31.69 2.30
CA THR A 423 47.09 -30.60 2.04
C THR A 423 47.64 -29.87 3.28
N GLY A 424 47.14 -30.15 4.49
CA GLY A 424 47.75 -29.65 5.74
C GLY A 424 47.77 -28.13 5.92
N THR A 425 47.10 -27.36 5.07
CA THR A 425 46.94 -25.90 5.22
C THR A 425 45.60 -25.59 5.89
N ASN A 426 45.62 -24.68 6.87
CA ASN A 426 44.42 -24.15 7.52
C ASN A 426 43.55 -23.43 6.47
N ALA A 427 42.56 -24.12 5.92
CA ALA A 427 41.48 -23.48 5.19
C ALA A 427 40.70 -22.62 6.19
N LEU A 428 40.70 -21.30 6.00
CA LEU A 428 39.75 -20.40 6.65
C LEU A 428 38.36 -21.02 6.48
N PHE A 429 37.69 -21.36 7.58
CA PHE A 429 36.30 -21.77 7.53
C PHE A 429 35.56 -20.71 6.73
N ALA A 430 34.87 -21.09 5.65
CA ALA A 430 34.12 -20.17 4.82
C ALA A 430 32.97 -19.60 5.66
N THR A 431 33.26 -18.51 6.37
CA THR A 431 32.31 -17.74 7.15
C THR A 431 31.38 -17.04 6.18
N LEU A 432 30.08 -17.15 6.45
CA LEU A 432 29.09 -16.29 5.79
C LEU A 432 29.55 -14.82 5.94
N PRO A 433 29.28 -13.97 4.92
CA PRO A 433 29.64 -12.56 5.00
C PRO A 433 29.00 -11.91 6.24
N SER A 434 29.61 -10.82 6.72
CA SER A 434 29.09 -10.05 7.85
C SER A 434 27.63 -9.65 7.59
N GLY A 435 26.81 -9.68 8.63
CA GLY A 435 25.38 -9.39 8.55
C GLY A 435 24.50 -10.54 8.04
N MET A 436 24.99 -11.48 7.22
CA MET A 436 24.17 -12.58 6.68
C MET A 436 23.50 -13.42 7.78
N GLU A 437 24.21 -13.70 8.87
CA GLU A 437 23.64 -14.46 9.99
C GLU A 437 22.46 -13.72 10.64
N SER A 438 22.53 -12.40 10.75
CA SER A 438 21.45 -11.56 11.28
C SER A 438 20.23 -11.59 10.35
N LEU A 439 20.45 -11.49 9.03
CA LEU A 439 19.39 -11.62 8.04
C LEU A 439 18.70 -12.99 8.15
N LEU A 440 19.46 -14.08 8.23
CA LEU A 440 18.90 -15.42 8.39
C LEU A 440 18.09 -15.57 9.68
N GLN A 441 18.51 -14.96 10.79
CA GLN A 441 17.76 -14.98 12.04
C GLN A 441 16.41 -14.24 11.92
N GLN A 442 16.41 -13.07 11.28
CA GLN A 442 15.17 -12.31 11.00
C GLN A 442 14.20 -13.12 10.14
N LEU A 443 14.70 -13.84 9.13
CA LEU A 443 13.88 -14.72 8.29
C LEU A 443 13.29 -15.91 9.06
N VAL A 444 14.03 -16.48 10.02
CA VAL A 444 13.59 -17.64 10.80
C VAL A 444 12.54 -17.28 11.85
N ALA A 445 12.63 -16.08 12.43
CA ALA A 445 11.80 -15.67 13.56
C ALA A 445 10.28 -15.90 13.35
N PRO A 446 9.65 -15.46 12.22
CA PRO A 446 8.21 -15.63 12.02
C PRO A 446 7.77 -16.95 11.38
N LEU A 447 8.67 -17.92 11.11
CA LEU A 447 8.33 -19.11 10.32
C LEU A 447 7.23 -19.99 10.94
N ALA A 448 7.14 -20.04 12.27
CA ALA A 448 6.09 -20.80 12.96
C ALA A 448 4.67 -20.32 12.61
N LEU A 449 4.52 -19.08 12.14
CA LEU A 449 3.24 -18.55 11.68
C LEU A 449 2.78 -19.22 10.38
N ALA A 450 3.71 -19.57 9.47
CA ALA A 450 3.36 -20.26 8.23
C ALA A 450 2.69 -21.62 8.50
N ASP A 451 3.16 -22.34 9.53
CA ASP A 451 2.57 -23.62 9.96
C ASP A 451 1.16 -23.45 10.54
N LYS A 452 0.82 -22.26 11.05
CA LYS A 452 -0.53 -21.93 11.52
C LYS A 452 -1.47 -21.56 10.38
N LEU A 453 -0.99 -20.85 9.35
CA LEU A 453 -1.78 -20.36 8.22
C LEU A 453 -2.07 -21.45 7.18
N ALA A 454 -1.05 -22.23 6.80
CA ALA A 454 -1.12 -23.22 5.72
C ALA A 454 -2.29 -24.23 5.84
N PRO A 455 -2.57 -24.85 7.00
CA PRO A 455 -3.68 -25.80 7.11
C PRO A 455 -5.06 -25.14 7.08
N ALA A 456 -5.15 -23.84 7.36
CA ALA A 456 -6.41 -23.12 7.47
C ALA A 456 -6.95 -22.62 6.14
N LEU A 457 -6.07 -22.15 5.25
CA LEU A 457 -6.46 -21.48 4.01
C LEU A 457 -6.75 -22.51 2.90
N ALA A 458 -7.85 -22.32 2.17
CA ALA A 458 -8.19 -23.10 0.98
C ALA A 458 -7.31 -22.73 -0.23
N ASP A 459 -7.38 -23.52 -1.30
CA ASP A 459 -6.55 -23.30 -2.49
C ASP A 459 -7.06 -22.14 -3.37
N GLU A 460 -8.38 -21.93 -3.41
CA GLU A 460 -9.02 -20.79 -4.07
C GLU A 460 -9.55 -19.81 -3.03
N LEU A 461 -9.05 -18.57 -3.08
CA LEU A 461 -9.36 -17.56 -2.07
C LEU A 461 -10.14 -16.37 -2.68
N PRO A 462 -11.28 -16.00 -2.07
CA PRO A 462 -12.00 -14.78 -2.43
C PRO A 462 -11.16 -13.55 -2.08
N PHE A 463 -11.49 -12.42 -2.69
CA PHE A 463 -10.85 -11.15 -2.35
C PHE A 463 -11.27 -10.68 -0.95
N LEU A 464 -12.57 -10.77 -0.64
CA LEU A 464 -13.14 -10.30 0.62
C LEU A 464 -13.50 -11.48 1.53
N ALA A 465 -13.22 -11.34 2.83
CA ALA A 465 -13.59 -12.36 3.82
C ALA A 465 -15.12 -12.57 3.90
N ARG A 466 -15.92 -11.51 3.68
CA ARG A 466 -17.39 -11.59 3.73
C ARG A 466 -18.01 -12.55 2.70
N ASP A 467 -17.26 -12.93 1.66
CA ASP A 467 -17.76 -13.80 0.60
C ASP A 467 -17.65 -15.30 0.99
N GLY A 468 -16.86 -15.62 2.03
CA GLY A 468 -16.66 -16.98 2.53
C GLY A 468 -15.97 -17.92 1.52
N GLY A 469 -15.87 -19.20 1.89
CA GLY A 469 -15.24 -20.24 1.08
C GLY A 469 -13.70 -20.27 1.15
N PHE A 470 -13.08 -19.57 2.10
CA PHE A 470 -11.61 -19.47 2.19
C PHE A 470 -10.99 -20.40 3.22
N VAL A 471 -11.79 -21.00 4.11
CA VAL A 471 -11.30 -21.99 5.08
C VAL A 471 -11.28 -23.39 4.47
N ARG A 472 -10.16 -24.09 4.59
CA ARG A 472 -9.92 -25.45 4.11
C ARG A 472 -10.83 -26.46 4.82
N ILE A 473 -11.36 -27.42 4.06
CA ILE A 473 -12.12 -28.55 4.62
C ILE A 473 -11.19 -29.39 5.51
N GLY A 474 -11.67 -29.80 6.69
CA GLY A 474 -10.92 -30.54 7.70
C GLY A 474 -10.18 -29.66 8.70
N TYR A 475 -10.20 -28.34 8.56
CA TYR A 475 -9.57 -27.42 9.51
C TYR A 475 -10.38 -27.23 10.78
N ASP A 476 -11.70 -27.00 10.64
CA ASP A 476 -12.62 -26.82 11.76
C ASP A 476 -13.85 -27.72 11.58
N GLN A 477 -14.03 -28.67 12.50
CA GLN A 477 -15.12 -29.64 12.44
C GLN A 477 -16.49 -28.97 12.50
N GLY A 478 -16.63 -27.89 13.29
CA GLY A 478 -17.90 -27.17 13.43
C GLY A 478 -18.30 -26.49 12.13
N LEU A 479 -17.35 -25.92 11.39
CA LEU A 479 -17.57 -25.35 10.08
C LEU A 479 -17.95 -26.44 9.06
N ASP A 480 -17.24 -27.57 9.08
CA ASP A 480 -17.50 -28.68 8.16
C ASP A 480 -18.90 -29.27 8.37
N ASP A 481 -19.34 -29.44 9.62
CA ASP A 481 -20.69 -29.91 9.96
C ASP A 481 -21.77 -28.96 9.39
N VAL A 482 -21.58 -27.65 9.52
CA VAL A 482 -22.53 -26.65 8.99
C VAL A 482 -22.51 -26.61 7.46
N ARG A 483 -21.35 -26.77 6.83
CA ARG A 483 -21.22 -26.89 5.37
C ARG A 483 -21.91 -28.16 4.85
N GLN A 484 -21.80 -29.27 5.58
CA GLN A 484 -22.49 -30.50 5.24
C GLN A 484 -24.01 -30.32 5.26
N LEU A 485 -24.57 -29.66 6.29
CA LEU A 485 -26.02 -29.37 6.35
C LEU A 485 -26.49 -28.56 5.14
N ARG A 486 -25.69 -27.58 4.70
CA ARG A 486 -25.97 -26.79 3.49
C ARG A 486 -25.98 -27.67 2.23
N ASP A 487 -25.02 -28.57 2.10
CA ASP A 487 -24.88 -29.43 0.93
C ASP A 487 -25.96 -30.54 0.90
N GLU A 488 -26.35 -31.06 2.06
CA GLU A 488 -27.51 -31.95 2.23
C GLU A 488 -28.81 -31.25 1.83
N SER A 489 -29.00 -30.00 2.25
CA SER A 489 -30.17 -29.20 1.86
C SER A 489 -30.25 -28.99 0.34
N ARG A 490 -29.10 -28.83 -0.34
CA ARG A 490 -29.06 -28.77 -1.81
C ARG A 490 -29.47 -30.10 -2.47
N ARG A 491 -29.13 -31.25 -1.87
CA ARG A 491 -29.60 -32.57 -2.33
C ARG A 491 -31.11 -32.72 -2.11
N LEU A 492 -31.61 -32.29 -0.96
CA LEU A 492 -33.05 -32.28 -0.66
C LEU A 492 -33.82 -31.40 -1.65
N MET A 493 -33.29 -30.25 -2.07
CA MET A 493 -33.88 -29.40 -3.10
C MET A 493 -34.02 -30.10 -4.47
N ALA A 494 -33.02 -30.88 -4.88
CA ALA A 494 -33.09 -31.65 -6.12
C ALA A 494 -34.16 -32.75 -6.04
N ALA A 495 -34.25 -33.44 -4.90
CA ALA A 495 -35.29 -34.42 -4.63
C ALA A 495 -36.69 -33.79 -4.60
N LEU A 496 -36.81 -32.60 -4.01
CA LEU A 496 -38.04 -31.83 -3.94
C LEU A 496 -38.54 -31.43 -5.33
N GLN A 497 -37.64 -30.96 -6.20
CA GLN A 497 -37.96 -30.64 -7.59
C GLN A 497 -38.50 -31.88 -8.33
N ALA A 498 -37.83 -33.03 -8.18
CA ALA A 498 -38.26 -34.26 -8.83
C ALA A 498 -39.67 -34.68 -8.36
N ARG A 499 -39.93 -34.62 -7.05
CA ARG A 499 -41.24 -34.92 -6.49
C ARG A 499 -42.33 -33.96 -6.95
N TYR A 500 -42.03 -32.66 -7.05
CA TYR A 500 -42.97 -31.67 -7.58
C TYR A 500 -43.25 -31.87 -9.07
N ALA A 501 -42.23 -32.22 -9.86
CA ALA A 501 -42.41 -32.53 -11.28
C ALA A 501 -43.29 -33.78 -11.48
N GLU A 502 -43.10 -34.81 -10.67
CA GLU A 502 -43.91 -36.05 -10.70
C GLU A 502 -45.35 -35.80 -10.24
N ALA A 503 -45.54 -35.17 -9.07
CA ALA A 503 -46.86 -34.90 -8.50
C ALA A 503 -47.72 -33.99 -9.40
N THR A 504 -47.09 -33.05 -10.10
CA THR A 504 -47.79 -32.15 -11.03
C THR A 504 -47.84 -32.67 -12.47
N ASN A 505 -47.13 -33.76 -12.79
CA ASN A 505 -46.90 -34.26 -14.14
C ASN A 505 -46.38 -33.14 -15.10
N ILE A 506 -45.44 -32.31 -14.61
CA ILE A 506 -44.81 -31.23 -15.37
C ILE A 506 -43.29 -31.41 -15.30
N ALA A 507 -42.74 -32.15 -16.27
CA ALA A 507 -41.30 -32.41 -16.36
C ALA A 507 -40.44 -31.13 -16.57
N SER A 508 -41.05 -30.05 -17.04
CA SER A 508 -40.36 -28.76 -17.26
C SER A 508 -40.27 -27.88 -16.01
N LEU A 509 -40.87 -28.30 -14.89
CA LEU A 509 -40.83 -27.61 -13.61
C LEU A 509 -39.39 -27.54 -13.10
N LYS A 510 -38.94 -26.33 -12.75
CA LYS A 510 -37.61 -26.13 -12.18
C LYS A 510 -37.70 -25.30 -10.91
N ILE A 511 -36.94 -25.67 -9.89
CA ILE A 511 -36.72 -24.81 -8.74
C ILE A 511 -35.49 -23.94 -9.05
N LYS A 512 -35.66 -22.62 -8.98
CA LYS A 512 -34.61 -21.64 -9.24
C LYS A 512 -34.49 -20.68 -8.06
N HIS A 513 -33.32 -20.05 -7.93
CA HIS A 513 -33.08 -18.99 -6.96
C HIS A 513 -32.91 -17.65 -7.68
N ASN A 514 -33.44 -16.57 -7.11
CA ASN A 514 -33.05 -15.21 -7.47
C ASN A 514 -33.04 -14.32 -6.21
N ASN A 515 -32.34 -13.19 -6.25
CA ASN A 515 -32.11 -12.36 -5.06
C ASN A 515 -33.37 -11.62 -4.54
N VAL A 516 -34.47 -11.59 -5.30
CA VAL A 516 -35.70 -10.84 -4.94
C VAL A 516 -36.78 -11.76 -4.38
N LEU A 517 -36.97 -12.93 -4.99
CA LEU A 517 -38.00 -13.91 -4.65
C LEU A 517 -37.45 -15.11 -3.89
N GLY A 518 -36.12 -15.26 -3.83
CA GLY A 518 -35.50 -16.43 -3.23
C GLY A 518 -35.70 -17.68 -4.09
N TYR A 519 -35.75 -18.84 -3.44
CA TYR A 519 -36.07 -20.11 -4.08
C TYR A 519 -37.55 -20.19 -4.48
N HIS A 520 -37.80 -20.42 -5.77
CA HIS A 520 -39.14 -20.48 -6.34
C HIS A 520 -39.23 -21.56 -7.42
N VAL A 521 -40.45 -22.07 -7.60
CA VAL A 521 -40.83 -22.99 -8.66
C VAL A 521 -41.19 -22.19 -9.90
N ASP A 522 -40.43 -22.40 -10.98
CA ASP A 522 -40.65 -21.82 -12.31
C ASP A 522 -41.40 -22.84 -13.19
N VAL A 523 -42.56 -22.45 -13.71
CA VAL A 523 -43.30 -23.19 -14.76
C VAL A 523 -43.68 -22.28 -15.92
N ARG A 524 -43.87 -22.86 -17.12
CA ARG A 524 -44.37 -22.12 -18.29
C ARG A 524 -45.82 -21.66 -18.06
N ALA A 525 -46.19 -20.52 -18.65
CA ALA A 525 -47.55 -19.98 -18.54
C ALA A 525 -48.65 -21.00 -18.90
N THR A 526 -48.39 -21.88 -19.87
CA THR A 526 -49.32 -22.97 -20.29
C THR A 526 -49.62 -23.99 -19.19
N HIS A 527 -48.81 -24.06 -18.13
CA HIS A 527 -48.99 -24.98 -17.00
C HIS A 527 -49.40 -24.25 -15.71
N ALA A 528 -49.56 -22.93 -15.75
CA ALA A 528 -49.82 -22.12 -14.57
C ALA A 528 -51.16 -22.44 -13.91
N ASP A 529 -52.22 -22.59 -14.69
CA ASP A 529 -53.57 -22.87 -14.17
C ASP A 529 -53.62 -24.17 -13.34
N LYS A 530 -52.82 -25.16 -13.73
CA LYS A 530 -52.71 -26.44 -13.03
C LYS A 530 -52.10 -26.30 -11.63
N LEU A 531 -51.12 -25.41 -11.47
CA LEU A 531 -50.52 -25.11 -10.16
C LEU A 531 -51.38 -24.15 -9.34
N MET A 532 -52.09 -23.21 -9.98
CA MET A 532 -53.00 -22.28 -9.29
C MET A 532 -54.20 -22.99 -8.64
N GLN A 533 -54.60 -24.14 -9.17
CA GLN A 533 -55.67 -24.97 -8.62
C GLN A 533 -55.18 -25.95 -7.53
N SER A 534 -53.88 -26.03 -7.29
CA SER A 534 -53.29 -26.90 -6.28
C SER A 534 -53.19 -26.17 -4.95
N GLU A 535 -53.61 -26.81 -3.85
CA GLU A 535 -53.46 -26.26 -2.50
C GLU A 535 -51.99 -26.20 -2.02
N LEU A 536 -51.08 -26.88 -2.72
CA LEU A 536 -49.66 -26.96 -2.36
C LEU A 536 -48.85 -25.74 -2.82
N PHE A 537 -49.23 -25.12 -3.94
CA PHE A 537 -48.45 -24.07 -4.59
C PHE A 537 -49.05 -22.69 -4.34
N ILE A 538 -48.21 -21.77 -3.86
CA ILE A 538 -48.58 -20.39 -3.55
C ILE A 538 -47.99 -19.49 -4.64
N HIS A 539 -48.84 -18.78 -5.36
CA HIS A 539 -48.41 -17.85 -6.41
C HIS A 539 -47.55 -16.71 -5.86
N ARG A 540 -46.45 -16.38 -6.57
CA ARG A 540 -45.53 -15.30 -6.19
C ARG A 540 -45.42 -14.21 -7.25
N GLN A 541 -45.26 -14.59 -8.51
CA GLN A 541 -45.06 -13.63 -9.60
C GLN A 541 -45.45 -14.25 -10.95
N THR A 542 -46.01 -13.43 -11.84
CA THR A 542 -46.22 -13.79 -13.25
C THR A 542 -45.32 -12.93 -14.13
N THR A 543 -44.63 -13.55 -15.07
CA THR A 543 -43.87 -12.89 -16.13
C THR A 543 -44.46 -13.23 -17.50
N ALA A 544 -43.94 -12.64 -18.57
CA ALA A 544 -44.45 -12.87 -19.93
C ALA A 544 -44.38 -14.34 -20.40
N GLN A 545 -43.46 -15.15 -19.85
CA GLN A 545 -43.26 -16.55 -20.28
C GLN A 545 -43.41 -17.58 -19.15
N THR A 546 -43.16 -17.18 -17.89
CA THR A 546 -43.18 -18.08 -16.74
C THR A 546 -44.01 -17.55 -15.59
N VAL A 547 -44.62 -18.46 -14.84
CA VAL A 547 -45.32 -18.19 -13.59
C VAL A 547 -44.54 -18.84 -12.46
N ARG A 548 -44.36 -18.08 -11.37
CA ARG A 548 -43.51 -18.42 -10.23
C ARG A 548 -44.37 -18.74 -9.02
N PHE A 549 -44.07 -19.85 -8.38
CA PHE A 549 -44.75 -20.33 -7.18
C PHE A 549 -43.75 -20.59 -6.06
N THR A 550 -44.22 -20.60 -4.82
CA THR A 550 -43.51 -21.13 -3.66
C THR A 550 -44.38 -22.21 -3.00
N THR A 551 -43.82 -22.96 -2.06
CA THR A 551 -44.57 -23.89 -1.20
C THR A 551 -44.12 -23.65 0.25
N THR A 552 -44.90 -24.08 1.24
CA THR A 552 -44.51 -23.97 2.66
C THR A 552 -43.18 -24.69 2.92
N GLU A 553 -43.06 -25.90 2.40
CA GLU A 553 -41.86 -26.73 2.50
C GLU A 553 -40.65 -26.11 1.79
N LEU A 554 -40.83 -25.51 0.62
CA LEU A 554 -39.74 -24.81 -0.08
C LEU A 554 -39.27 -23.58 0.70
N ALA A 555 -40.21 -22.85 1.32
CA ALA A 555 -39.89 -21.68 2.14
C ALA A 555 -39.20 -22.06 3.47
N GLU A 556 -39.56 -23.19 4.08
CA GLU A 556 -38.88 -23.75 5.25
C GLU A 556 -37.46 -24.18 4.88
N MET A 557 -37.29 -24.94 3.79
CA MET A 557 -35.98 -25.37 3.31
C MET A 557 -35.07 -24.20 2.95
N GLU A 558 -35.62 -23.16 2.30
CA GLU A 558 -34.88 -21.92 2.03
C GLU A 558 -34.40 -21.24 3.32
N ARG A 559 -35.25 -21.18 4.35
CA ARG A 559 -34.89 -20.60 5.65
C ARG A 559 -33.76 -21.37 6.32
N ASP A 560 -33.83 -22.69 6.31
CA ASP A 560 -32.80 -23.56 6.90
C ASP A 560 -31.49 -23.45 6.13
N MET A 561 -31.53 -23.41 4.79
CA MET A 561 -30.36 -23.18 3.93
C MET A 561 -29.71 -21.83 4.20
N ALA A 562 -30.50 -20.76 4.28
CA ALA A 562 -29.99 -19.43 4.56
C ALA A 562 -29.38 -19.35 5.98
N ALA A 563 -30.03 -19.98 6.97
CA ALA A 563 -29.51 -20.05 8.33
C ALA A 563 -28.19 -20.84 8.41
N ALA A 564 -28.08 -21.97 7.70
CA ALA A 564 -26.83 -22.74 7.62
C ALA A 564 -25.71 -21.96 6.91
N ALA A 565 -26.02 -21.30 5.79
CA ALA A 565 -25.05 -20.46 5.08
C ALA A 565 -24.55 -19.29 5.95
N GLY A 566 -25.45 -18.61 6.66
CA GLY A 566 -25.08 -17.55 7.61
C GLY A 566 -24.22 -18.03 8.77
N LYS A 567 -24.53 -19.21 9.34
CA LYS A 567 -23.71 -19.84 10.38
C LYS A 567 -22.32 -20.24 9.88
N ALA A 568 -22.23 -20.80 8.67
CA ALA A 568 -20.95 -21.14 8.07
C ALA A 568 -20.09 -19.89 7.86
N LEU A 569 -20.68 -18.82 7.29
CA LEU A 569 -19.97 -17.56 7.09
C LEU A 569 -19.52 -16.95 8.42
N ALA A 570 -20.37 -16.93 9.45
CA ALA A 570 -19.98 -16.42 10.76
C ALA A 570 -18.80 -17.20 11.37
N LYS A 571 -18.79 -18.54 11.21
CA LYS A 571 -17.68 -19.38 11.68
C LYS A 571 -16.40 -19.16 10.88
N GLU A 572 -16.51 -18.94 9.57
CA GLU A 572 -15.35 -18.58 8.74
C GLU A 572 -14.76 -17.22 9.14
N LEU A 573 -15.61 -16.23 9.43
CA LEU A 573 -15.16 -14.92 9.90
C LEU A 573 -14.48 -15.00 11.26
N GLU A 574 -14.99 -15.81 12.19
CA GLU A 574 -14.31 -16.08 13.48
C GLU A 574 -12.90 -16.66 13.28
N ILE A 575 -12.75 -17.60 12.34
CA ILE A 575 -11.45 -18.18 11.97
C ILE A 575 -10.55 -17.11 11.35
N PHE A 576 -11.08 -16.29 10.43
CA PHE A 576 -10.33 -15.20 9.81
C PHE A 576 -9.80 -14.21 10.84
N ASP A 577 -10.63 -13.79 11.80
CA ASP A 577 -10.26 -12.88 12.87
C ASP A 577 -9.14 -13.48 13.73
N ALA A 578 -9.26 -14.75 14.12
CA ALA A 578 -8.25 -15.46 14.91
C ALA A 578 -6.90 -15.63 14.17
N LEU A 579 -6.92 -15.83 12.84
CA LEU A 579 -5.71 -15.87 12.03
C LEU A 579 -5.09 -14.47 11.85
N SER A 580 -5.93 -13.45 11.67
CA SER A 580 -5.49 -12.06 11.54
C SER A 580 -4.86 -11.55 12.84
N GLU A 581 -5.45 -11.84 13.99
CA GLU A 581 -4.86 -11.56 15.31
C GLU A 581 -3.50 -12.24 15.48
N ALA A 582 -3.38 -13.48 15.01
CA ALA A 582 -2.09 -14.19 15.05
C ALA A 582 -1.05 -13.46 14.19
N VAL A 583 -1.38 -13.05 12.97
CA VAL A 583 -0.49 -12.27 12.10
C VAL A 583 -0.08 -10.96 12.77
N ILE A 584 -1.04 -10.21 13.33
CA ILE A 584 -0.80 -8.94 14.01
C ILE A 584 0.18 -9.12 15.18
N GLY A 585 0.06 -10.21 15.94
CA GLY A 585 1.00 -10.54 17.02
C GLY A 585 2.45 -10.77 16.57
N TRP A 586 2.67 -11.09 15.30
CA TRP A 586 4.00 -11.29 14.69
C TRP A 586 4.40 -10.16 13.71
N ALA A 587 3.64 -9.07 13.67
CA ALA A 587 3.81 -8.03 12.64
C ALA A 587 5.23 -7.43 12.58
N SER A 588 5.92 -7.28 13.72
CA SER A 588 7.32 -6.78 13.73
C SER A 588 8.26 -7.73 13.03
N GLN A 589 8.21 -9.01 13.41
CA GLN A 589 9.07 -10.06 12.91
C GLN A 589 8.80 -10.32 11.42
N ILE A 590 7.54 -10.21 10.98
CA ILE A 590 7.21 -10.28 9.55
C ILE A 590 7.81 -9.10 8.78
N GLY A 591 7.74 -7.88 9.34
CA GLY A 591 8.35 -6.69 8.75
C GLY A 591 9.87 -6.82 8.63
N GLU A 592 10.53 -7.30 9.69
CA GLU A 592 11.98 -7.57 9.71
C GLU A 592 12.36 -8.63 8.68
N ALA A 593 11.61 -9.74 8.60
CA ALA A 593 11.84 -10.77 7.59
C ALA A 593 11.67 -10.23 6.15
N ALA A 594 10.67 -9.37 5.92
CA ALA A 594 10.46 -8.76 4.62
C ALA A 594 11.61 -7.81 4.24
N THR A 595 12.12 -7.03 5.18
CA THR A 595 13.32 -6.19 5.00
C THR A 595 14.55 -7.04 4.70
N ALA A 596 14.74 -8.16 5.41
CA ALA A 596 15.84 -9.08 5.16
C ALA A 596 15.78 -9.70 3.76
N LEU A 597 14.59 -10.12 3.28
CA LEU A 597 14.39 -10.59 1.91
C LEU A 597 14.69 -9.51 0.88
N ALA A 598 14.25 -8.27 1.13
CA ALA A 598 14.54 -7.13 0.26
C ALA A 598 16.05 -6.85 0.17
N GLU A 599 16.79 -6.97 1.27
CA GLU A 599 18.24 -6.80 1.29
C GLU A 599 18.97 -7.87 0.49
N LEU A 600 18.58 -9.13 0.65
CA LEU A 600 19.11 -10.25 -0.15
C LEU A 600 18.79 -10.08 -1.64
N ASP A 601 17.58 -9.61 -1.98
CA ASP A 601 17.19 -9.32 -3.36
C ASP A 601 18.03 -8.20 -3.97
N VAL A 602 18.27 -7.10 -3.24
CA VAL A 602 19.14 -6.00 -3.69
C VAL A 602 20.57 -6.48 -3.91
N ALA A 603 21.13 -7.27 -2.99
CA ALA A 603 22.48 -7.81 -3.15
C ALA A 603 22.58 -8.77 -4.36
N ALA A 604 21.61 -9.67 -4.54
CA ALA A 604 21.56 -10.55 -5.69
C ALA A 604 21.32 -9.81 -7.01
N ALA A 605 20.53 -8.73 -6.99
CA ALA A 605 20.32 -7.84 -8.14
C ALA A 605 21.63 -7.15 -8.55
N ALA A 606 22.38 -6.63 -7.58
CA ALA A 606 23.69 -6.03 -7.82
C ALA A 606 24.71 -7.05 -8.33
N ALA A 607 24.69 -8.29 -7.84
CA ALA A 607 25.55 -9.38 -8.34
C ALA A 607 25.26 -9.71 -9.82
N ILE A 608 23.98 -9.80 -10.20
CA ILE A 608 23.56 -9.96 -11.60
C ILE A 608 24.01 -8.77 -12.45
N LEU A 609 23.80 -7.55 -11.98
CA LEU A 609 24.23 -6.35 -12.69
C LEU A 609 25.75 -6.35 -12.90
N ALA A 610 26.52 -6.70 -11.86
CA ALA A 610 27.97 -6.76 -11.94
C ALA A 610 28.47 -7.79 -12.95
N ARG A 611 27.84 -8.97 -12.99
CA ARG A 611 28.18 -10.01 -13.96
C ARG A 611 27.81 -9.62 -15.39
N ASP A 612 26.57 -9.17 -15.60
CA ASP A 612 26.01 -8.95 -16.94
C ASP A 612 26.54 -7.66 -17.59
N ALA A 613 26.78 -6.61 -16.79
CA ALA A 613 27.32 -5.32 -17.25
C ALA A 613 28.82 -5.14 -16.96
N GLN A 614 29.48 -6.17 -16.44
CA GLN A 614 30.90 -6.17 -16.09
C GLN A 614 31.27 -5.04 -15.11
N PHE A 615 30.48 -4.84 -14.05
CA PHE A 615 30.86 -3.91 -12.98
C PHE A 615 31.89 -4.60 -12.07
N VAL A 616 32.74 -3.79 -11.47
CA VAL A 616 33.79 -4.25 -10.57
C VAL A 616 33.52 -3.75 -9.16
N ARG A 617 33.96 -4.51 -8.15
CA ARG A 617 33.93 -4.06 -6.76
C ARG A 617 34.91 -2.90 -6.60
N PRO A 618 34.48 -1.70 -6.18
CA PRO A 618 35.39 -0.60 -5.93
C PRO A 618 36.19 -0.84 -4.64
N ASP A 619 37.44 -0.39 -4.65
CA ASP A 619 38.30 -0.38 -3.47
C ASP A 619 38.04 0.91 -2.68
N MET A 620 37.44 0.77 -1.51
CA MET A 620 37.01 1.90 -0.69
C MET A 620 38.12 2.27 0.30
N ARG A 621 38.48 3.56 0.32
CA ARG A 621 39.61 4.11 1.07
C ARG A 621 39.13 5.23 1.99
N GLU A 622 39.83 5.46 3.11
CA GLU A 622 39.53 6.60 4.00
C GLU A 622 40.16 7.89 3.47
N GLU A 623 41.21 7.76 2.65
CA GLU A 623 41.89 8.87 2.00
C GLU A 623 41.04 9.51 0.90
N SER A 624 41.19 10.81 0.67
CA SER A 624 40.52 11.55 -0.41
C SER A 624 41.16 11.27 -1.78
N VAL A 625 40.98 10.04 -2.26
CA VAL A 625 41.51 9.53 -3.52
C VAL A 625 40.37 8.99 -4.36
N TYR A 626 40.30 9.40 -5.63
CA TYR A 626 39.31 8.95 -6.59
C TYR A 626 40.01 8.53 -7.88
N VAL A 627 40.01 7.23 -8.15
CA VAL A 627 40.66 6.64 -9.33
C VAL A 627 39.69 5.71 -10.02
N ILE A 628 39.44 5.97 -11.30
CA ILE A 628 38.59 5.18 -12.18
C ILE A 628 39.43 4.78 -13.40
N ASP A 629 39.62 3.47 -13.59
CA ASP A 629 40.18 2.89 -14.82
C ASP A 629 39.03 2.44 -15.73
N LYS A 630 38.98 2.97 -16.95
CA LYS A 630 37.98 2.65 -17.99
C LYS A 630 36.52 2.73 -17.50
N GLY A 631 36.20 3.81 -16.80
CA GLY A 631 34.84 4.09 -16.34
C GLY A 631 33.87 4.25 -17.51
N ARG A 632 32.59 3.90 -17.26
CA ARG A 632 31.50 3.96 -18.24
C ARG A 632 30.27 4.56 -17.60
N HIS A 633 29.48 5.30 -18.37
CA HIS A 633 28.24 5.89 -17.85
C HIS A 633 27.14 4.83 -17.81
N PRO A 634 26.62 4.44 -16.62
CA PRO A 634 25.76 3.27 -16.46
C PRO A 634 24.42 3.38 -17.24
N VAL A 635 23.86 4.58 -17.33
CA VAL A 635 22.62 4.83 -18.08
C VAL A 635 22.85 4.88 -19.58
N ILE A 636 23.78 5.71 -20.05
CA ILE A 636 24.01 5.93 -21.49
C ILE A 636 24.50 4.65 -22.17
N GLU A 637 25.37 3.86 -21.52
CA GLU A 637 25.83 2.57 -22.05
C GLU A 637 24.66 1.63 -22.39
N MET A 638 23.62 1.61 -21.54
CA MET A 638 22.43 0.78 -21.78
C MET A 638 21.49 1.34 -22.85
N MET A 639 21.50 2.65 -23.09
CA MET A 639 20.65 3.28 -24.10
C MET A 639 21.23 3.22 -25.51
N LEU A 640 22.54 2.96 -25.63
CA LEU A 640 23.18 2.86 -26.93
C LEU A 640 22.69 1.62 -27.70
N PRO A 641 22.57 1.70 -29.04
CA PRO A 641 22.30 0.53 -29.87
C PRO A 641 23.36 -0.55 -29.66
N ALA A 642 22.99 -1.83 -29.73
CA ALA A 642 23.91 -2.95 -29.52
C ALA A 642 25.17 -2.96 -30.41
N GLN A 643 25.14 -2.23 -31.54
CA GLN A 643 26.26 -2.12 -32.49
C GLN A 643 27.18 -0.93 -32.19
N THR A 644 26.85 -0.08 -31.21
CA THR A 644 27.59 1.14 -30.87
C THR A 644 28.13 1.02 -29.44
N PRO A 645 29.40 0.63 -29.26
CA PRO A 645 29.98 0.51 -27.93
C PRO A 645 30.16 1.89 -27.29
N PHE A 646 29.95 1.97 -25.98
CA PHE A 646 30.36 3.13 -25.18
C PHE A 646 31.89 3.17 -25.11
N ILE A 647 32.49 4.37 -25.24
CA ILE A 647 33.94 4.54 -25.13
C ILE A 647 34.29 4.83 -23.66
N PRO A 648 35.00 3.93 -22.96
CA PRO A 648 35.34 4.12 -21.56
C PRO A 648 36.39 5.22 -21.38
N ASN A 649 36.37 5.89 -20.22
CA ASN A 649 37.32 6.95 -19.88
C ASN A 649 37.88 6.77 -18.47
N ASP A 650 39.15 7.08 -18.32
CA ASP A 650 39.83 7.10 -17.03
C ASP A 650 39.56 8.43 -16.31
N CYS A 651 39.60 8.41 -14.98
CA CYS A 651 39.52 9.61 -14.15
C CYS A 651 40.42 9.45 -12.93
N GLN A 652 41.17 10.49 -12.60
CA GLN A 652 42.01 10.52 -11.40
C GLN A 652 41.91 11.89 -10.75
N LEU A 653 41.43 11.91 -9.50
CA LEU A 653 41.33 13.09 -8.65
C LEU A 653 41.91 12.73 -7.28
N GLY A 654 42.88 13.52 -6.80
CA GLY A 654 43.58 13.28 -5.53
C GLY A 654 44.57 12.11 -5.59
N ALA A 655 45.75 12.28 -5.01
CA ALA A 655 46.71 11.23 -4.61
C ALA A 655 47.86 11.84 -3.79
N ASP A 656 48.60 10.97 -3.10
CA ASP A 656 49.92 11.24 -2.55
C ASP A 656 50.97 11.43 -3.66
N GLY A 657 51.66 12.57 -3.66
CA GLY A 657 52.74 12.94 -4.58
C GLY A 657 52.53 14.29 -5.28
N ASP A 658 53.61 14.88 -5.82
CA ASP A 658 53.63 16.23 -6.40
C ASP A 658 52.78 16.40 -7.70
N ASP A 659 52.26 15.32 -8.30
CA ASP A 659 51.58 15.32 -9.61
C ASP A 659 50.04 15.09 -9.55
N ALA A 660 49.43 15.04 -8.35
CA ALA A 660 48.01 14.75 -8.23
C ALA A 660 47.12 16.02 -8.21
N ALA A 661 46.60 16.41 -9.37
CA ALA A 661 45.70 17.55 -9.46
C ALA A 661 44.32 17.25 -8.84
N ALA A 662 43.90 18.06 -7.87
CA ALA A 662 42.56 17.99 -7.27
C ALA A 662 41.45 18.59 -8.17
N ILE A 663 41.81 19.21 -9.30
CA ILE A 663 40.89 19.93 -10.20
C ILE A 663 41.24 19.60 -11.66
N TRP A 664 40.22 19.30 -12.47
CA TRP A 664 40.35 19.10 -13.91
C TRP A 664 39.71 20.25 -14.70
N LEU A 665 40.43 20.80 -15.69
CA LEU A 665 39.89 21.75 -16.66
C LEU A 665 39.50 21.03 -17.95
N LEU A 666 38.22 20.64 -18.06
CA LEU A 666 37.71 19.89 -19.20
C LEU A 666 37.31 20.82 -20.37
N THR A 667 38.00 20.71 -21.51
CA THR A 667 37.69 21.47 -22.74
C THR A 667 37.40 20.54 -23.92
N GLY A 668 36.71 21.04 -24.94
CA GLY A 668 36.37 20.27 -26.14
C GLY A 668 35.14 20.81 -26.87
N PRO A 669 34.88 20.39 -28.12
CA PRO A 669 33.76 20.89 -28.91
C PRO A 669 32.40 20.49 -28.32
N ASN A 670 31.32 21.12 -28.81
CA ASN A 670 29.96 20.67 -28.48
C ASN A 670 29.77 19.22 -28.95
N MET A 671 28.98 18.43 -28.19
CA MET A 671 28.77 17.00 -28.42
C MET A 671 30.00 16.09 -28.23
N ALA A 672 31.11 16.60 -27.69
CA ALA A 672 32.29 15.79 -27.36
C ALA A 672 32.15 14.88 -26.13
N GLY A 673 30.95 14.74 -25.54
CA GLY A 673 30.72 13.90 -24.36
C GLY A 673 31.17 14.50 -23.02
N LYS A 674 31.51 15.81 -22.96
CA LYS A 674 31.97 16.47 -21.72
C LYS A 674 31.01 16.28 -20.53
N SER A 675 29.71 16.55 -20.72
CA SER A 675 28.71 16.38 -19.67
C SER A 675 28.50 14.91 -19.29
N THR A 676 28.60 14.00 -20.27
CA THR A 676 28.56 12.56 -20.03
C THR A 676 29.71 12.10 -19.15
N PHE A 677 30.93 12.60 -19.41
CA PHE A 677 32.09 12.30 -18.57
C PHE A 677 31.92 12.80 -17.12
N LEU A 678 31.42 14.03 -16.93
CA LEU A 678 31.17 14.55 -15.59
C LEU A 678 30.11 13.74 -14.84
N ARG A 679 28.97 13.44 -15.48
CA ARG A 679 27.90 12.63 -14.88
C ARG A 679 28.35 11.20 -14.58
N GLN A 680 29.14 10.61 -15.46
CA GLN A 680 29.69 9.27 -15.26
C GLN A 680 30.49 9.16 -13.95
N ASN A 681 31.28 10.17 -13.60
CA ASN A 681 32.12 10.12 -12.40
C ASN A 681 31.35 10.46 -11.11
N ALA A 682 30.15 11.03 -11.23
CA ALA A 682 29.26 11.31 -10.10
C ALA A 682 28.22 10.18 -9.86
N HIS A 683 27.97 9.35 -10.87
CA HIS A 683 27.19 8.11 -10.79
C HIS A 683 28.00 6.98 -10.16
#